data_AF-A0A7W3Y4U3-F1
#
_entry.id   AF-A0A7W3Y4U3-F1
#
_cell.length_a   1.000
_cell.length_b   1.000
_cell.length_c   1.000
_cell.angle_alpha   90.00
_cell.angle_beta   90.00
_cell.angle_gamma   90.00
#
_symmetry.space_group_name_H-M   'P 1'
#
loop_
_entity.id
_entity.type
_entity.pdbx_description
1 polymer ?
#
loop_
_entity_poly.entity_id
_entity_poly.type
_entity_poly.pdbx_seq_one_letter_code
_entity_poly.pdbx_strand_id
1 'polypeptide(L)'
;MSPHGTGGRGPGESARRRRARRWLRKLALVLGLAYAGYLLIGNLLLNTPLGPALANRQPEKFHVDWGHGYTLWPGRAQLWDIELGGRVARNAWTLEVDAAAGRVRLLPLLRRRLEVPWVEAGGVDARVERLPGALARAAPRPGAWTLRFERVAATEVRSARLGGLVLSGQGTVETGFEKQLRGGALEVMPSHAHFSDARLDRGEVGLLASATLDARFAMARHRRADAAGADALRLTQGVLQVEGRTPGLSLRLQEGQSGVDTRLVAEEGRASADLAWADGALLPGGQARIDVPVHSTGFDGVRHENRLQLHLDVDEGIRLAAATRVPIDGADAPDLSVDARLDIDGRALPLEGIDALLARTSGYVQGRWAFPSLAWLEAFLPQAAWLGIEGEGLVDADIRVVEGRVAADSRVDVPRVKASATVMGNRIDGQARLEARLAEDADGALVPRLALHMDAFRVADAAAPDRPYVEGNALELEVDSGIPIGSVRQAGAAAALQQARQDVKARLRFEGARVPDLRAYNGFLPGTQLRFDGGSGTLGGDLRLDTEGVIDSGWLRIRATRARLHMAELAMGADVDLRARLARNDAVAHEFKLDGSTLDLANVSYTEPSGDSIRGWWAKVAFDDARIDWKRPMDVSGRARIAMRDVSLLLSLYSRQRDYPRWITRVVGSGQAQVTGRLAWKGDTLVFDQLHADNGRYELRARLKLQGKQRTGSLYAKWGVLDCAVELRNGTRKFHLVRSRRWYDAQPALLP
;
A
#
# COMPACT_ATOMS: atom_id res chain seq x y z
N MET A 1 93.23 -46.75 -65.35
CA MET A 1 93.06 -45.51 -66.16
C MET A 1 91.59 -45.38 -66.53
N SER A 2 91.07 -44.15 -66.58
CA SER A 2 89.75 -43.77 -67.13
C SER A 2 89.77 -43.82 -68.68
N PRO A 3 88.68 -43.65 -69.48
CA PRO A 3 87.48 -42.84 -69.19
C PRO A 3 86.11 -43.33 -69.75
N HIS A 4 85.14 -42.40 -69.74
CA HIS A 4 83.77 -42.32 -70.32
C HIS A 4 83.44 -43.22 -71.55
N GLY A 5 82.18 -43.56 -71.89
CA GLY A 5 80.88 -42.90 -71.63
C GLY A 5 80.49 -41.97 -72.81
N THR A 6 79.26 -41.93 -73.35
CA THR A 6 77.92 -42.42 -72.92
C THR A 6 77.27 -43.22 -74.09
N GLY A 7 75.95 -43.47 -74.32
CA GLY A 7 74.67 -43.09 -73.69
C GLY A 7 73.56 -42.87 -74.74
N GLY A 8 72.41 -43.56 -74.68
CA GLY A 8 71.33 -43.46 -75.69
C GLY A 8 69.92 -43.77 -75.20
N ARG A 9 68.97 -42.82 -75.40
CA ARG A 9 67.53 -42.97 -75.09
C ARG A 9 66.69 -42.95 -76.36
N GLY A 10 65.73 -43.87 -76.48
CA GLY A 10 64.79 -43.93 -77.61
C GLY A 10 63.84 -42.73 -77.71
N PRO A 11 63.39 -42.34 -78.92
CA PRO A 11 62.70 -41.07 -79.16
C PRO A 11 61.34 -40.92 -78.46
N GLY A 12 60.66 -42.02 -78.14
CA GLY A 12 59.28 -42.03 -77.61
C GLY A 12 59.09 -41.36 -76.24
N GLU A 13 60.06 -41.46 -75.33
CA GLU A 13 60.00 -40.77 -74.02
C GLU A 13 59.88 -39.24 -74.19
N SER A 14 60.59 -38.68 -75.17
CA SER A 14 60.69 -37.24 -75.35
C SER A 14 59.33 -36.61 -75.72
N ALA A 15 58.54 -37.30 -76.54
CA ALA A 15 57.20 -36.89 -76.91
C ALA A 15 56.23 -36.99 -75.72
N ARG A 16 56.32 -38.07 -74.93
CA ARG A 16 55.47 -38.29 -73.74
C ARG A 16 55.74 -37.23 -72.66
N ARG A 17 57.01 -36.94 -72.36
CA ARG A 17 57.43 -35.84 -71.45
C ARG A 17 57.02 -34.46 -71.98
N ARG A 18 57.13 -34.18 -73.29
CA ARG A 18 56.64 -32.92 -73.89
C ARG A 18 55.12 -32.78 -73.81
N ARG A 19 54.34 -33.86 -74.03
CA ARG A 19 52.87 -33.87 -73.81
C ARG A 19 52.53 -33.62 -72.34
N ALA A 20 53.16 -34.33 -71.40
CA ALA A 20 52.94 -34.12 -69.97
C ALA A 20 53.25 -32.68 -69.53
N ARG A 21 54.39 -32.10 -69.96
CA ARG A 21 54.76 -30.70 -69.67
C ARG A 21 53.79 -29.69 -70.30
N ARG A 22 53.19 -29.99 -71.46
CA ARG A 22 52.11 -29.17 -72.06
C ARG A 22 50.80 -29.28 -71.28
N TRP A 23 50.41 -30.48 -70.83
CA TRP A 23 49.21 -30.68 -70.00
C TRP A 23 49.36 -30.05 -68.61
N LEU A 24 50.50 -30.19 -67.95
CA LEU A 24 50.81 -29.51 -66.68
C LEU A 24 50.78 -27.99 -66.84
N ARG A 25 51.33 -27.43 -67.93
CA ARG A 25 51.22 -25.99 -68.24
C ARG A 25 49.78 -25.56 -68.49
N LYS A 26 48.98 -26.33 -69.23
CA LYS A 26 47.55 -26.05 -69.42
C LYS A 26 46.78 -26.10 -68.10
N LEU A 27 47.03 -27.11 -67.26
CA LEU A 27 46.42 -27.25 -65.95
C LEU A 27 46.78 -26.09 -65.02
N ALA A 28 48.07 -25.74 -64.93
CA ALA A 28 48.54 -24.60 -64.14
C ALA A 28 47.97 -23.26 -64.65
N LEU A 29 47.82 -23.09 -65.97
CA LEU A 29 47.20 -21.89 -66.56
C LEU A 29 45.68 -21.86 -66.33
N VAL A 30 44.98 -22.99 -66.40
CA VAL A 30 43.55 -23.07 -66.07
C VAL A 30 43.31 -22.82 -64.59
N LEU A 31 44.12 -23.39 -63.70
CA LEU A 31 44.07 -23.12 -62.26
C LEU A 31 44.42 -21.67 -61.93
N GLY A 32 45.44 -21.10 -62.61
CA GLY A 32 45.83 -19.69 -62.47
C GLY A 32 44.74 -18.73 -62.94
N LEU A 33 44.09 -19.01 -64.08
CA LEU A 33 42.94 -18.23 -64.56
C LEU A 33 41.71 -18.40 -63.68
N ALA A 34 41.43 -19.60 -63.17
CA ALA A 34 40.34 -19.84 -62.23
C ALA A 34 40.58 -19.13 -60.89
N TYR A 35 41.82 -19.07 -60.41
CA TYR A 35 42.21 -18.33 -59.21
C TYR A 35 42.18 -16.80 -59.44
N ALA A 36 42.69 -16.31 -60.57
CA ALA A 36 42.59 -14.89 -60.93
C ALA A 36 41.14 -14.45 -61.11
N GLY A 37 40.30 -15.28 -61.74
CA GLY A 37 38.85 -15.08 -61.84
C GLY A 37 38.16 -15.13 -60.47
N TYR A 38 38.59 -16.02 -59.57
CA TYR A 38 38.11 -16.03 -58.19
C TYR A 38 38.48 -14.74 -57.45
N LEU A 39 39.72 -14.28 -57.53
CA LEU A 39 40.14 -13.02 -56.91
C LEU A 39 39.36 -11.83 -57.50
N LEU A 40 39.18 -11.77 -58.82
CA LEU A 40 38.44 -10.68 -59.45
C LEU A 40 36.96 -10.69 -59.05
N ILE A 41 36.27 -11.82 -59.17
CA ILE A 41 34.84 -11.94 -58.81
C ILE A 41 34.65 -11.76 -57.30
N GLY A 42 35.52 -12.33 -56.47
CA GLY A 42 35.45 -12.24 -55.02
C GLY A 42 35.65 -10.81 -54.51
N ASN A 43 36.72 -10.14 -54.93
CA ASN A 43 36.99 -8.77 -54.49
C ASN A 43 36.03 -7.75 -55.14
N LEU A 44 35.52 -8.00 -56.36
CA LEU A 44 34.44 -7.20 -56.93
C LEU A 44 33.15 -7.34 -56.11
N LEU A 45 32.76 -8.56 -55.73
CA LEU A 45 31.57 -8.81 -54.91
C LEU A 45 31.70 -8.23 -53.50
N LEU A 46 32.91 -8.18 -52.94
CA LEU A 46 33.17 -7.57 -51.63
C LEU A 46 33.27 -6.03 -51.64
N ASN A 47 33.50 -5.38 -52.80
CA ASN A 47 33.64 -3.91 -52.89
C ASN A 47 32.65 -3.29 -53.88
N THR A 48 31.49 -3.92 -54.08
CA THR A 48 30.37 -3.36 -54.86
C THR A 48 29.03 -3.70 -54.21
N PRO A 49 27.94 -2.96 -54.51
CA PRO A 49 26.60 -3.24 -53.97
C PRO A 49 26.05 -4.64 -54.24
N LEU A 50 26.69 -5.42 -55.13
CA LEU A 50 26.36 -6.83 -55.38
C LEU A 50 26.54 -7.71 -54.14
N GLY A 51 27.49 -7.39 -53.24
CA GLY A 51 27.70 -8.10 -51.99
C GLY A 51 26.52 -7.96 -51.03
N PRO A 52 26.24 -6.75 -50.52
CA PRO A 52 25.10 -6.50 -49.64
C PRO A 52 23.75 -6.93 -50.26
N ALA A 53 23.54 -6.70 -51.57
CA ALA A 53 22.31 -7.13 -52.25
C ALA A 53 22.11 -8.67 -52.29
N LEU A 54 23.18 -9.47 -52.23
CA LEU A 54 23.07 -10.93 -52.14
C LEU A 54 22.73 -11.42 -50.72
N ALA A 55 23.15 -10.69 -49.69
CA ALA A 55 22.87 -10.99 -48.29
C ALA A 55 21.47 -10.50 -47.85
N ASN A 56 21.11 -9.26 -48.22
CA ASN A 56 19.97 -8.50 -47.69
C ASN A 56 18.64 -8.86 -48.35
N ARG A 57 18.35 -10.17 -48.46
CA ARG A 57 17.16 -10.72 -49.12
C ARG A 57 15.86 -10.60 -48.32
N GLN A 58 15.95 -10.34 -47.02
CA GLN A 58 14.84 -10.03 -46.11
C GLN A 58 15.33 -9.03 -45.05
N PRO A 59 15.56 -7.75 -45.44
CA PRO A 59 16.20 -6.74 -44.59
C PRO A 59 15.41 -6.47 -43.30
N GLU A 60 14.10 -6.74 -43.30
CA GLU A 60 13.24 -6.65 -42.13
C GLU A 60 13.46 -7.76 -41.09
N LYS A 61 14.32 -8.75 -41.39
CA LYS A 61 14.73 -9.83 -40.48
C LYS A 61 16.24 -9.93 -40.29
N PHE A 62 17.01 -9.68 -41.34
CA PHE A 62 18.48 -9.63 -41.35
C PHE A 62 18.96 -8.70 -42.46
N HIS A 63 19.78 -7.72 -42.09
CA HIS A 63 20.61 -6.94 -42.99
C HIS A 63 22.08 -7.00 -42.54
N VAL A 64 22.96 -6.79 -43.49
CA VAL A 64 24.40 -6.59 -43.30
C VAL A 64 24.90 -5.62 -44.35
N ASP A 65 25.69 -4.64 -43.94
CA ASP A 65 26.49 -3.79 -44.83
C ASP A 65 27.94 -3.76 -44.34
N TRP A 66 28.86 -3.35 -45.20
CA TRP A 66 30.28 -3.21 -44.87
C TRP A 66 30.96 -2.20 -45.80
N GLY A 67 31.82 -1.34 -45.25
CA GLY A 67 32.47 -0.28 -46.03
C GLY A 67 33.42 -0.82 -47.11
N HIS A 68 34.26 -1.80 -46.75
CA HIS A 68 35.19 -2.44 -47.69
C HIS A 68 35.63 -3.83 -47.23
N GLY A 69 36.28 -4.59 -48.12
CA GLY A 69 36.77 -5.93 -47.79
C GLY A 69 37.62 -6.60 -48.86
N TYR A 70 38.35 -7.67 -48.51
CA TYR A 70 39.13 -8.43 -49.48
C TYR A 70 39.10 -9.94 -49.25
N THR A 71 39.44 -10.69 -50.31
CA THR A 71 39.69 -12.13 -50.25
C THR A 71 40.92 -12.53 -51.07
N LEU A 72 41.80 -13.33 -50.46
CA LEU A 72 42.97 -13.94 -51.09
C LEU A 72 42.85 -15.46 -51.23
N TRP A 73 41.84 -16.09 -50.59
CA TRP A 73 41.74 -17.56 -50.51
C TRP A 73 40.28 -18.01 -50.55
N PRO A 74 39.92 -19.05 -51.34
CA PRO A 74 38.57 -19.58 -51.42
C PRO A 74 37.88 -19.79 -50.06
N GLY A 75 36.92 -18.91 -49.78
CA GLY A 75 36.10 -18.92 -48.57
C GLY A 75 36.73 -18.24 -47.35
N ARG A 76 37.82 -17.48 -47.47
CA ARG A 76 38.26 -16.51 -46.44
C ARG A 76 37.89 -15.10 -46.87
N ALA A 77 37.58 -14.23 -45.92
CA ALA A 77 37.39 -12.80 -46.15
C ALA A 77 37.93 -11.98 -44.98
N GLN A 78 38.38 -10.76 -45.29
CA GLN A 78 38.54 -9.65 -44.36
C GLN A 78 37.50 -8.60 -44.72
N LEU A 79 36.81 -8.06 -43.74
CA LEU A 79 35.83 -6.98 -43.86
C LEU A 79 36.13 -5.89 -42.82
N TRP A 80 35.62 -4.68 -43.08
CA TRP A 80 35.70 -3.52 -42.19
C TRP A 80 34.43 -2.68 -42.27
N ASP A 81 34.24 -1.81 -41.28
CA ASP A 81 33.13 -0.85 -41.19
C ASP A 81 31.77 -1.58 -41.30
N ILE A 82 31.60 -2.66 -40.52
CA ILE A 82 30.53 -3.64 -40.70
C ILE A 82 29.34 -3.29 -39.80
N GLU A 83 28.17 -3.09 -40.41
CA GLU A 83 26.90 -2.95 -39.68
C GLU A 83 26.04 -4.19 -39.95
N LEU A 84 25.80 -5.01 -38.93
CA LEU A 84 24.88 -6.14 -38.98
C LEU A 84 23.63 -5.82 -38.15
N GLY A 85 22.46 -6.23 -38.60
CA GLY A 85 21.25 -6.07 -37.80
C GLY A 85 20.06 -6.86 -38.28
N GLY A 86 18.96 -6.77 -37.53
CA GLY A 86 17.74 -7.48 -37.87
C GLY A 86 16.67 -7.45 -36.79
N ARG A 87 15.58 -8.20 -37.02
CA ARG A 87 14.45 -8.30 -36.09
C ARG A 87 13.96 -9.74 -35.96
N VAL A 88 13.89 -10.21 -34.72
CA VAL A 88 13.42 -11.54 -34.34
C VAL A 88 12.19 -11.41 -33.44
N ALA A 89 11.01 -11.57 -34.04
CA ALA A 89 9.71 -11.34 -33.41
C ALA A 89 9.57 -9.93 -32.81
N ARG A 90 9.76 -9.77 -31.49
CA ARG A 90 9.63 -8.51 -30.75
C ARG A 90 10.97 -7.85 -30.40
N ASN A 91 12.10 -8.47 -30.73
CA ASN A 91 13.43 -7.90 -30.48
C ASN A 91 14.03 -7.42 -31.81
N ALA A 92 14.50 -6.19 -31.86
CA ALA A 92 15.51 -5.76 -32.83
C ALA A 92 16.91 -6.00 -32.24
N TRP A 93 17.90 -6.16 -33.12
CA TRP A 93 19.30 -6.22 -32.74
C TRP A 93 20.16 -5.56 -33.82
N THR A 94 21.25 -4.91 -33.39
CA THR A 94 22.34 -4.42 -34.25
C THR A 94 23.68 -4.82 -33.63
N LEU A 95 24.70 -4.89 -34.48
CA LEU A 95 26.08 -5.20 -34.14
C LEU A 95 26.98 -4.40 -35.09
N GLU A 96 27.62 -3.39 -34.55
CA GLU A 96 28.61 -2.55 -35.22
C GLU A 96 30.00 -3.18 -34.98
N VAL A 97 30.81 -3.34 -36.02
CA VAL A 97 32.13 -4.02 -35.95
C VAL A 97 33.15 -3.32 -36.86
N ASP A 98 34.18 -2.72 -36.26
CA ASP A 98 35.24 -2.00 -36.99
C ASP A 98 35.96 -2.89 -38.02
N ALA A 99 36.29 -4.14 -37.63
CA ALA A 99 36.99 -5.09 -38.49
C ALA A 99 36.63 -6.54 -38.16
N ALA A 100 36.41 -7.38 -39.17
CA ALA A 100 36.25 -8.82 -39.00
C ALA A 100 36.99 -9.66 -40.05
N ALA A 101 37.73 -10.66 -39.57
CA ALA A 101 38.32 -11.72 -40.36
C ALA A 101 37.48 -13.00 -40.22
N GLY A 102 37.36 -13.81 -41.27
CA GLY A 102 36.61 -15.06 -41.13
C GLY A 102 36.82 -16.09 -42.24
N ARG A 103 36.34 -17.32 -41.97
CA ARG A 103 36.29 -18.39 -42.97
C ARG A 103 34.89 -19.01 -43.08
N VAL A 104 34.42 -19.17 -44.30
CA VAL A 104 33.21 -19.92 -44.69
C VAL A 104 33.62 -21.17 -45.49
N ARG A 105 33.03 -22.33 -45.18
CA ARG A 105 33.13 -23.53 -46.05
C ARG A 105 32.17 -23.35 -47.24
N LEU A 106 32.71 -23.30 -48.46
CA LEU A 106 31.91 -23.06 -49.67
C LEU A 106 31.07 -24.29 -50.12
N LEU A 107 31.58 -25.51 -49.95
CA LEU A 107 30.89 -26.72 -50.42
C LEU A 107 29.57 -27.04 -49.66
N PRO A 108 29.47 -26.86 -48.32
CA PRO A 108 28.21 -27.01 -47.58
C PRO A 108 27.08 -26.07 -48.02
N LEU A 109 27.37 -24.93 -48.67
CA LEU A 109 26.35 -24.00 -49.18
C LEU A 109 25.41 -24.69 -50.19
N LEU A 110 25.95 -25.59 -51.02
CA LEU A 110 25.17 -26.42 -51.96
C LEU A 110 24.14 -27.33 -51.26
N ARG A 111 24.35 -27.62 -49.97
CA ARG A 111 23.48 -28.43 -49.10
C ARG A 111 22.66 -27.56 -48.12
N ARG A 112 22.55 -26.25 -48.37
CA ARG A 112 21.89 -25.26 -47.50
C ARG A 112 22.46 -25.18 -46.08
N ARG A 113 23.78 -25.37 -45.95
CA ARG A 113 24.52 -25.17 -44.70
C ARG A 113 25.52 -24.04 -44.87
N LEU A 114 25.40 -22.99 -44.04
CA LEU A 114 26.46 -22.01 -43.85
C LEU A 114 27.32 -22.51 -42.68
N GLU A 115 28.48 -23.07 -42.98
CA GLU A 115 29.44 -23.53 -41.98
C GLU A 115 30.62 -22.56 -41.94
N VAL A 116 30.85 -21.95 -40.78
CA VAL A 116 31.82 -20.88 -40.54
C VAL A 116 32.78 -21.36 -39.44
N PRO A 117 33.95 -21.94 -39.78
CA PRO A 117 34.81 -22.58 -38.79
C PRO A 117 35.46 -21.61 -37.80
N TRP A 118 35.64 -20.34 -38.20
CA TRP A 118 36.07 -19.26 -37.31
C TRP A 118 35.66 -17.90 -37.88
N VAL A 119 35.37 -16.97 -36.97
CA VAL A 119 35.31 -15.52 -37.17
C VAL A 119 36.10 -14.85 -36.04
N GLU A 120 36.88 -13.83 -36.36
CA GLU A 120 37.61 -12.98 -35.41
C GLU A 120 37.22 -11.53 -35.68
N ALA A 121 36.86 -10.76 -34.64
CA ALA A 121 36.30 -9.42 -34.75
C ALA A 121 36.90 -8.46 -33.71
N GLY A 122 37.14 -7.21 -34.12
CA GLY A 122 37.60 -6.11 -33.25
C GLY A 122 36.70 -4.89 -33.37
N GLY A 123 36.73 -4.00 -32.36
CA GLY A 123 35.85 -2.85 -32.25
C GLY A 123 34.36 -3.21 -32.31
N VAL A 124 33.91 -4.10 -31.41
CA VAL A 124 32.54 -4.64 -31.42
C VAL A 124 31.62 -3.87 -30.46
N ASP A 125 30.50 -3.37 -30.98
CA ASP A 125 29.43 -2.74 -30.23
C ASP A 125 28.08 -3.41 -30.51
N ALA A 126 27.49 -4.03 -29.49
CA ALA A 126 26.28 -4.85 -29.62
C ALA A 126 25.05 -4.18 -29.00
N ARG A 127 23.89 -4.25 -29.66
CA ARG A 127 22.63 -3.67 -29.18
C ARG A 127 21.45 -4.59 -29.42
N VAL A 128 20.61 -4.80 -28.40
CA VAL A 128 19.37 -5.58 -28.49
C VAL A 128 18.24 -4.84 -27.80
N GLU A 129 17.19 -4.50 -28.55
CA GLU A 129 16.07 -3.67 -28.08
C GLU A 129 14.72 -4.37 -28.29
N ARG A 130 13.76 -4.14 -27.39
CA ARG A 130 12.41 -4.71 -27.49
C ARG A 130 11.47 -3.69 -28.15
N LEU A 131 11.07 -3.96 -29.39
CA LEU A 131 10.14 -3.13 -30.15
C LEU A 131 8.67 -3.50 -29.89
N PRO A 132 7.73 -2.54 -30.03
CA PRO A 132 6.31 -2.82 -30.09
C PRO A 132 5.95 -3.64 -31.36
N GLY A 133 4.98 -4.53 -31.21
CA GLY A 133 4.58 -5.50 -32.24
C GLY A 133 5.56 -6.68 -32.41
N ALA A 134 5.05 -7.82 -32.85
CA ALA A 134 5.86 -9.02 -33.12
C ALA A 134 5.77 -9.41 -34.59
N LEU A 135 6.90 -9.62 -35.26
CA LEU A 135 6.92 -10.18 -36.61
C LEU A 135 6.27 -11.57 -36.65
N ALA A 136 5.46 -11.81 -37.68
CA ALA A 136 4.71 -13.05 -37.88
C ALA A 136 5.62 -14.30 -37.90
N ARG A 137 5.18 -15.36 -37.21
CA ARG A 137 5.95 -16.60 -37.06
C ARG A 137 5.98 -17.40 -38.36
N ALA A 138 7.16 -17.60 -38.94
CA ALA A 138 7.35 -18.59 -39.99
C ALA A 138 7.14 -20.00 -39.43
N ALA A 139 6.27 -20.79 -40.05
CA ALA A 139 6.08 -22.20 -39.71
C ALA A 139 7.35 -23.03 -40.02
N PRO A 140 7.67 -24.06 -39.21
CA PRO A 140 8.75 -25.00 -39.50
C PRO A 140 8.59 -25.64 -40.88
N ARG A 141 9.68 -25.76 -41.65
CA ARG A 141 9.71 -26.42 -42.95
C ARG A 141 10.98 -27.27 -43.09
N PRO A 142 10.88 -28.54 -43.55
CA PRO A 142 12.05 -29.35 -43.88
C PRO A 142 12.98 -28.65 -44.88
N GLY A 143 14.29 -28.92 -44.77
CA GLY A 143 15.29 -28.35 -45.68
C GLY A 143 15.49 -26.83 -45.55
N ALA A 144 15.15 -26.23 -44.42
CA ALA A 144 15.57 -24.87 -44.06
C ALA A 144 17.09 -24.77 -43.88
N TRP A 145 17.65 -23.59 -44.10
CA TRP A 145 19.09 -23.33 -43.92
C TRP A 145 19.53 -23.60 -42.48
N THR A 146 20.71 -24.20 -42.33
CA THR A 146 21.40 -24.32 -41.04
C THR A 146 22.63 -23.43 -41.07
N LEU A 147 22.78 -22.58 -40.06
CA LEU A 147 23.95 -21.73 -39.85
C LEU A 147 24.74 -22.33 -38.68
N ARG A 148 26.03 -22.60 -38.86
CA ARG A 148 26.90 -23.16 -37.83
C ARG A 148 28.18 -22.33 -37.78
N PHE A 149 28.39 -21.65 -36.66
CA PHE A 149 29.59 -20.90 -36.34
C PHE A 149 30.35 -21.69 -35.28
N GLU A 150 31.49 -22.26 -35.64
CA GLU A 150 32.23 -23.19 -34.76
C GLU A 150 33.08 -22.44 -33.73
N ARG A 151 33.54 -21.22 -34.07
CA ARG A 151 34.17 -20.24 -33.18
C ARG A 151 33.88 -18.83 -33.70
N VAL A 152 33.50 -17.92 -32.81
CA VAL A 152 33.37 -16.48 -33.03
C VAL A 152 34.08 -15.81 -31.86
N ALA A 153 35.20 -15.15 -32.12
CA ALA A 153 35.99 -14.47 -31.11
C ALA A 153 35.98 -12.96 -31.36
N ALA A 154 35.36 -12.20 -30.46
CA ALA A 154 35.52 -10.75 -30.39
C ALA A 154 36.70 -10.44 -29.45
N THR A 155 37.76 -9.84 -29.98
CA THR A 155 38.99 -9.49 -29.22
C THR A 155 38.92 -8.12 -28.56
N GLU A 156 37.93 -7.31 -28.95
CA GLU A 156 37.63 -6.01 -28.37
C GLU A 156 36.12 -5.78 -28.48
N VAL A 157 35.41 -5.92 -27.36
CA VAL A 157 33.99 -5.56 -27.21
C VAL A 157 33.92 -4.31 -26.35
N ARG A 158 33.50 -3.20 -26.95
CA ARG A 158 33.43 -1.88 -26.29
C ARG A 158 32.14 -1.70 -25.51
N SER A 159 31.01 -2.12 -26.09
CA SER A 159 29.72 -2.12 -25.40
C SER A 159 28.78 -3.26 -25.81
N ALA A 160 27.88 -3.62 -24.88
CA ALA A 160 26.78 -4.54 -25.09
C ALA A 160 25.52 -4.04 -24.37
N ARG A 161 24.52 -3.56 -25.14
CA ARG A 161 23.23 -3.07 -24.64
C ARG A 161 22.12 -4.11 -24.79
N LEU A 162 21.43 -4.43 -23.70
CA LEU A 162 20.28 -5.34 -23.65
C LEU A 162 19.07 -4.63 -23.02
N GLY A 163 18.23 -4.04 -23.87
CA GLY A 163 17.14 -3.16 -23.44
C GLY A 163 17.70 -1.94 -22.68
N GLY A 164 17.29 -1.78 -21.43
CA GLY A 164 17.80 -0.72 -20.55
C GLY A 164 19.15 -1.01 -19.90
N LEU A 165 19.69 -2.24 -19.97
CA LEU A 165 21.01 -2.57 -19.44
C LEU A 165 22.10 -2.25 -20.45
N VAL A 166 23.21 -1.67 -20.01
CA VAL A 166 24.41 -1.42 -20.82
C VAL A 166 25.63 -1.93 -20.07
N LEU A 167 26.35 -2.88 -20.66
CA LEU A 167 27.70 -3.24 -20.25
C LEU A 167 28.68 -2.48 -21.16
N SER A 168 29.71 -1.87 -20.61
CA SER A 168 30.82 -1.25 -21.36
C SER A 168 32.16 -1.51 -20.66
N GLY A 169 33.27 -1.44 -21.38
CA GLY A 169 34.61 -1.71 -20.84
C GLY A 169 35.55 -2.32 -21.88
N GLN A 170 36.58 -3.03 -21.43
CA GLN A 170 37.48 -3.79 -22.32
C GLN A 170 37.08 -5.27 -22.32
N GLY A 171 36.17 -5.64 -23.22
CA GLY A 171 35.65 -7.00 -23.31
C GLY A 171 36.37 -7.89 -24.33
N THR A 172 36.48 -9.18 -23.99
CA THR A 172 36.75 -10.27 -24.94
C THR A 172 35.63 -11.30 -24.84
N VAL A 173 35.16 -11.82 -25.97
CA VAL A 173 34.07 -12.82 -26.02
C VAL A 173 34.41 -13.90 -27.03
N GLU A 174 34.44 -15.16 -26.59
CA GLU A 174 34.47 -16.32 -27.47
C GLU A 174 33.16 -17.11 -27.37
N THR A 175 32.52 -17.39 -28.51
CA THR A 175 31.26 -18.13 -28.56
C THR A 175 31.17 -19.00 -29.81
N GLY A 176 30.41 -20.10 -29.73
CA GLY A 176 30.04 -20.93 -30.88
C GLY A 176 28.54 -21.18 -30.87
N PHE A 177 27.90 -21.23 -32.04
CA PHE A 177 26.45 -21.47 -32.11
C PHE A 177 26.01 -22.19 -33.38
N GLU A 178 24.93 -22.96 -33.28
CA GLU A 178 24.22 -23.52 -34.42
C GLU A 178 22.76 -23.08 -34.41
N LYS A 179 22.32 -22.47 -35.52
CA LYS A 179 20.95 -22.00 -35.73
C LYS A 179 20.34 -22.58 -37.00
N GLN A 180 19.28 -23.37 -36.83
CA GLN A 180 18.42 -23.75 -37.95
C GLN A 180 17.34 -22.67 -38.16
N LEU A 181 17.25 -22.13 -39.38
CA LEU A 181 16.29 -21.08 -39.74
C LEU A 181 14.85 -21.61 -39.83
N ARG A 182 13.89 -20.68 -40.02
CA ARG A 182 12.43 -20.95 -40.05
C ARG A 182 11.92 -21.70 -38.80
N GLY A 183 12.32 -21.23 -37.62
CA GLY A 183 11.84 -21.76 -36.34
C GLY A 183 12.46 -23.08 -35.89
N GLY A 184 13.52 -23.54 -36.56
CA GLY A 184 14.33 -24.67 -36.10
C GLY A 184 15.13 -24.38 -34.83
N ALA A 185 15.93 -25.37 -34.39
CA ALA A 185 16.68 -25.31 -33.13
C ALA A 185 17.73 -24.18 -33.08
N LEU A 186 18.07 -23.76 -31.86
CA LEU A 186 19.26 -22.99 -31.50
C LEU A 186 20.06 -23.83 -30.50
N GLU A 187 21.37 -23.80 -30.65
CA GLU A 187 22.36 -24.38 -29.74
C GLU A 187 23.44 -23.31 -29.55
N VAL A 188 23.85 -23.05 -28.30
CA VAL A 188 25.03 -22.23 -28.03
C VAL A 188 26.04 -23.12 -27.32
N MET A 189 27.18 -23.29 -27.96
CA MET A 189 28.31 -24.10 -27.51
C MET A 189 28.96 -23.43 -26.28
N PRO A 190 29.86 -24.11 -25.55
CA PRO A 190 30.61 -23.50 -24.45
C PRO A 190 31.24 -22.18 -24.89
N SER A 191 30.81 -21.10 -24.24
CA SER A 191 31.14 -19.72 -24.56
C SER A 191 31.69 -19.01 -23.32
N HIS A 192 32.57 -18.05 -23.54
CA HIS A 192 33.33 -17.33 -22.52
C HIS A 192 33.29 -15.83 -22.83
N ALA A 193 33.12 -15.01 -21.79
CA ALA A 193 33.25 -13.57 -21.87
C ALA A 193 34.05 -13.08 -20.66
N HIS A 194 35.10 -12.31 -20.90
CA HIS A 194 35.89 -11.65 -19.87
C HIS A 194 35.93 -10.15 -20.16
N PHE A 195 35.57 -9.31 -19.19
CA PHE A 195 35.64 -7.85 -19.27
C PHE A 195 36.47 -7.28 -18.12
N SER A 196 37.35 -6.32 -18.43
CA SER A 196 38.11 -5.52 -17.47
C SER A 196 37.74 -4.02 -17.56
N ASP A 197 37.92 -3.30 -16.44
CA ASP A 197 37.38 -1.94 -16.18
C ASP A 197 35.90 -1.79 -16.59
N ALA A 198 35.11 -2.83 -16.35
CA ALA A 198 33.73 -2.91 -16.79
C ALA A 198 32.82 -1.95 -16.00
N ARG A 199 31.84 -1.38 -16.71
CA ARG A 199 30.75 -0.59 -16.16
C ARG A 199 29.43 -1.18 -16.60
N LEU A 200 28.51 -1.35 -15.64
CA LEU A 200 27.17 -1.88 -15.88
C LEU A 200 26.14 -0.85 -15.47
N ASP A 201 25.42 -0.30 -16.44
CA ASP A 201 24.40 0.73 -16.24
C ASP A 201 22.99 0.20 -16.51
N ARG A 202 21.98 0.82 -15.91
CA ARG A 202 20.55 0.57 -16.16
C ARG A 202 19.83 1.89 -16.43
N GLY A 203 19.66 2.24 -17.70
CA GLY A 203 19.25 3.58 -18.10
C GLY A 203 20.33 4.59 -17.71
N GLU A 204 19.99 5.56 -16.86
CA GLU A 204 20.92 6.55 -16.30
C GLU A 204 21.55 6.11 -14.96
N VAL A 205 21.18 4.92 -14.46
CA VAL A 205 21.55 4.42 -13.12
C VAL A 205 22.73 3.44 -13.23
N GLY A 206 23.93 3.90 -12.90
CA GLY A 206 25.11 3.03 -12.81
C GLY A 206 24.99 2.01 -11.69
N LEU A 207 25.22 0.72 -11.97
CA LEU A 207 25.11 -0.37 -11.00
C LEU A 207 26.48 -0.89 -10.57
N LEU A 208 27.43 -0.99 -11.50
CA LEU A 208 28.81 -1.39 -11.25
C LEU A 208 29.79 -0.48 -12.00
N ALA A 209 30.95 -0.22 -11.41
CA ALA A 209 32.04 0.54 -12.00
C ALA A 209 33.40 -0.14 -11.72
N SER A 210 34.34 -0.01 -12.66
CA SER A 210 35.68 -0.62 -12.64
C SER A 210 35.67 -2.08 -12.18
N ALA A 211 34.74 -2.85 -12.74
CA ALA A 211 34.53 -4.25 -12.42
C ALA A 211 35.36 -5.18 -13.31
N THR A 212 35.73 -6.34 -12.78
CA THR A 212 36.11 -7.51 -13.56
C THR A 212 34.87 -8.41 -13.65
N LEU A 213 34.56 -8.90 -14.85
CA LEU A 213 33.44 -9.82 -15.08
C LEU A 213 33.93 -11.00 -15.92
N ASP A 214 33.82 -12.19 -15.36
CA ASP A 214 34.14 -13.47 -15.98
C ASP A 214 32.88 -14.33 -16.06
N ALA A 215 32.35 -14.48 -17.28
CA ALA A 215 31.15 -15.25 -17.55
C ALA A 215 31.46 -16.45 -18.47
N ARG A 216 31.00 -17.64 -18.06
CA ARG A 216 30.99 -18.85 -18.89
C ARG A 216 29.56 -19.29 -19.06
N PHE A 217 29.13 -19.60 -20.27
CA PHE A 217 27.77 -20.07 -20.53
C PHE A 217 27.70 -21.07 -21.68
N ALA A 218 26.70 -21.94 -21.64
CA ALA A 218 26.29 -22.77 -22.76
C ALA A 218 24.77 -22.94 -22.74
N MET A 219 24.17 -23.21 -23.90
CA MET A 219 22.73 -23.37 -24.06
C MET A 219 22.43 -24.61 -24.91
N ALA A 220 21.73 -25.58 -24.32
CA ALA A 220 21.43 -26.85 -24.96
C ALA A 220 20.61 -26.66 -26.27
N ARG A 221 20.71 -27.64 -27.17
CA ARG A 221 20.05 -27.63 -28.48
C ARG A 221 18.52 -27.70 -28.34
N HIS A 222 17.86 -26.55 -28.39
CA HIS A 222 16.43 -26.40 -28.13
C HIS A 222 15.72 -25.64 -29.26
N ARG A 223 14.41 -25.77 -29.39
CA ARG A 223 13.57 -24.90 -30.22
C ARG A 223 12.88 -23.87 -29.32
N ARG A 224 12.50 -22.74 -29.90
CA ARG A 224 11.69 -21.71 -29.22
C ARG A 224 10.23 -22.13 -28.93
N ALA A 225 9.90 -23.40 -29.17
CA ALA A 225 8.64 -24.02 -28.73
C ALA A 225 8.83 -24.79 -27.41
N ASP A 226 10.08 -25.12 -27.08
CA ASP A 226 10.47 -25.97 -25.95
C ASP A 226 10.79 -25.08 -24.74
N ALA A 227 11.38 -23.90 -24.97
CA ALA A 227 11.47 -22.77 -24.03
C ALA A 227 11.47 -21.43 -24.78
N ALA A 228 10.97 -20.34 -24.17
CA ALA A 228 10.85 -19.04 -24.85
C ALA A 228 11.02 -17.83 -23.91
N GLY A 229 11.90 -16.89 -24.29
CA GLY A 229 12.13 -15.69 -23.46
C GLY A 229 12.99 -16.04 -22.25
N ALA A 230 12.56 -15.66 -21.05
CA ALA A 230 13.28 -15.96 -19.81
C ALA A 230 13.45 -17.47 -19.58
N ASP A 231 12.45 -18.28 -19.97
CA ASP A 231 12.50 -19.76 -19.84
C ASP A 231 13.67 -20.40 -20.58
N ALA A 232 14.27 -19.74 -21.58
CA ALA A 232 15.46 -20.27 -22.23
C ALA A 232 16.64 -20.41 -21.26
N LEU A 233 16.65 -19.66 -20.14
CA LEU A 233 17.62 -19.82 -19.06
C LEU A 233 17.49 -21.16 -18.32
N ARG A 234 16.31 -21.80 -18.33
CA ARG A 234 16.14 -23.19 -17.83
C ARG A 234 16.92 -24.21 -18.67
N LEU A 235 17.34 -23.85 -19.87
CA LEU A 235 18.14 -24.68 -20.79
C LEU A 235 19.59 -24.18 -20.91
N THR A 236 20.05 -23.39 -19.93
CA THR A 236 21.43 -22.91 -19.83
C THR A 236 22.15 -23.49 -18.62
N GLN A 237 23.44 -23.72 -18.81
CA GLN A 237 24.42 -23.87 -17.74
C GLN A 237 25.38 -22.69 -17.80
N GLY A 238 25.82 -22.19 -16.66
CA GLY A 238 26.77 -21.08 -16.62
C GLY A 238 27.40 -20.82 -15.26
N VAL A 239 28.43 -19.98 -15.29
CA VAL A 239 29.15 -19.43 -14.14
C VAL A 239 29.34 -17.95 -14.40
N LEU A 240 29.04 -17.11 -13.41
CA LEU A 240 29.25 -15.68 -13.43
C LEU A 240 30.06 -15.28 -12.19
N GLN A 241 31.29 -14.86 -12.43
CA GLN A 241 32.16 -14.23 -11.46
C GLN A 241 32.19 -12.72 -11.74
N VAL A 242 31.99 -11.92 -10.69
CA VAL A 242 32.02 -10.45 -10.72
C VAL A 242 32.74 -9.95 -9.48
N GLU A 243 33.67 -9.02 -9.66
CA GLU A 243 34.20 -8.19 -8.57
C GLU A 243 34.27 -6.74 -9.06
N GLY A 244 33.73 -5.80 -8.30
CA GLY A 244 33.75 -4.40 -8.71
C GLY A 244 33.26 -3.42 -7.65
N ARG A 245 33.25 -2.16 -8.03
CA ARG A 245 32.71 -1.07 -7.21
C ARG A 245 31.25 -0.87 -7.56
N THR A 246 30.45 -0.43 -6.60
CA THR A 246 29.03 -0.13 -6.80
C THR A 246 28.68 1.14 -6.03
N PRO A 247 27.87 2.06 -6.58
CA PRO A 247 27.61 3.34 -5.92
C PRO A 247 26.83 3.16 -4.62
N GLY A 248 27.13 4.03 -3.65
CA GLY A 248 26.40 4.14 -2.40
C GLY A 248 24.99 4.70 -2.59
N LEU A 249 24.21 4.66 -1.51
CA LEU A 249 22.85 5.17 -1.46
C LEU A 249 22.78 6.48 -0.68
N SER A 250 21.99 7.44 -1.17
CA SER A 250 21.49 8.58 -0.42
C SER A 250 19.97 8.46 -0.34
N LEU A 251 19.46 8.42 0.88
CA LEU A 251 18.04 8.33 1.21
C LEU A 251 17.60 9.69 1.74
N ARG A 252 16.77 10.38 0.97
CA ARG A 252 16.27 11.71 1.32
C ARG A 252 14.81 11.64 1.67
N LEU A 253 14.49 12.13 2.85
CA LEU A 253 13.13 12.46 3.26
C LEU A 253 12.74 13.72 2.48
N GLN A 254 11.71 13.63 1.62
CA GLN A 254 11.16 14.79 0.92
C GLN A 254 9.73 15.05 1.40
N GLU A 255 9.55 16.23 2.02
CA GLU A 255 8.27 16.67 2.57
C GLU A 255 7.14 16.59 1.53
N GLY A 256 6.00 16.02 1.93
CA GLY A 256 4.81 15.89 1.09
C GLY A 256 4.82 14.72 0.09
N GLN A 257 5.85 13.88 0.04
CA GLN A 257 5.83 12.63 -0.75
C GLN A 257 5.65 11.40 0.15
N SER A 258 4.96 10.37 -0.35
CA SER A 258 4.68 9.12 0.38
C SER A 258 5.80 8.07 0.27
N GLY A 259 7.04 8.52 0.06
CA GLY A 259 8.19 7.64 -0.21
C GLY A 259 9.53 8.34 -0.03
N VAL A 260 10.60 7.54 0.05
CA VAL A 260 11.97 8.02 0.28
C VAL A 260 12.68 8.19 -1.06
N ASP A 261 13.15 9.41 -1.34
CA ASP A 261 13.93 9.73 -2.54
C ASP A 261 15.30 9.04 -2.46
N THR A 262 15.41 7.93 -3.18
CA THR A 262 16.58 7.04 -3.17
C THR A 262 17.46 7.36 -4.37
N ARG A 263 18.60 8.01 -4.12
CA ARG A 263 19.58 8.39 -5.14
C ARG A 263 20.88 7.62 -4.97
N LEU A 264 21.56 7.37 -6.07
CA LEU A 264 22.95 6.91 -6.03
C LEU A 264 23.89 8.08 -5.67
N VAL A 265 24.97 7.78 -4.95
CA VAL A 265 26.06 8.72 -4.67
C VAL A 265 27.39 8.19 -5.19
N ALA A 266 28.34 9.11 -5.43
CA ALA A 266 29.66 8.81 -5.97
C ALA A 266 30.62 8.14 -4.96
N GLU A 267 30.22 7.94 -3.71
CA GLU A 267 30.94 7.10 -2.75
C GLU A 267 30.76 5.63 -3.11
N GLU A 268 31.86 4.88 -3.14
CA GLU A 268 31.86 3.52 -3.69
C GLU A 268 31.76 2.47 -2.58
N GLY A 269 30.68 1.68 -2.64
CA GLY A 269 30.61 0.35 -2.07
C GLY A 269 31.36 -0.68 -2.90
N ARG A 270 31.36 -1.93 -2.42
CA ARG A 270 31.89 -3.08 -3.15
C ARG A 270 30.79 -4.07 -3.46
N ALA A 271 30.86 -4.69 -4.63
CA ALA A 271 30.01 -5.81 -5.01
C ALA A 271 30.89 -6.96 -5.53
N SER A 272 30.64 -8.17 -5.04
CA SER A 272 31.22 -9.39 -5.59
C SER A 272 30.18 -10.50 -5.69
N ALA A 273 30.35 -11.37 -6.68
CA ALA A 273 29.52 -12.55 -6.89
C ALA A 273 30.35 -13.68 -7.51
N ASP A 274 30.10 -14.91 -7.06
CA ASP A 274 30.49 -16.13 -7.74
C ASP A 274 29.24 -17.04 -7.76
N LEU A 275 28.55 -17.05 -8.91
CA LEU A 275 27.25 -17.69 -9.05
C LEU A 275 27.25 -18.64 -10.25
N ALA A 276 27.03 -19.92 -9.98
CA ALA A 276 26.84 -20.95 -11.00
C ALA A 276 25.39 -21.41 -11.07
N TRP A 277 24.93 -21.79 -12.27
CA TRP A 277 23.59 -22.33 -12.49
C TRP A 277 23.59 -23.44 -13.55
N ALA A 278 22.63 -24.35 -13.45
CA ALA A 278 22.31 -25.37 -14.46
C ALA A 278 20.83 -25.71 -14.40
N ASP A 279 20.24 -26.12 -15.53
CA ASP A 279 18.86 -26.61 -15.64
C ASP A 279 17.77 -25.71 -15.01
N GLY A 280 18.05 -24.40 -14.93
CA GLY A 280 17.15 -23.40 -14.34
C GLY A 280 17.28 -23.20 -12.83
N ALA A 281 18.29 -23.77 -12.16
CA ALA A 281 18.56 -23.58 -10.74
C ALA A 281 20.01 -23.13 -10.47
N LEU A 282 20.21 -22.36 -9.39
CA LEU A 282 21.53 -22.03 -8.86
C LEU A 282 22.19 -23.30 -8.27
N LEU A 283 23.52 -23.38 -8.32
CA LEU A 283 24.30 -24.47 -7.75
C LEU A 283 24.78 -24.15 -6.32
N PRO A 284 24.91 -25.16 -5.42
CA PRO A 284 25.39 -24.95 -4.06
C PRO A 284 26.83 -24.41 -4.04
N GLY A 285 27.16 -23.62 -3.02
CA GLY A 285 28.44 -22.92 -2.89
C GLY A 285 28.50 -21.58 -3.63
N GLY A 286 27.46 -21.22 -4.38
CA GLY A 286 27.34 -19.87 -4.97
C GLY A 286 27.15 -18.80 -3.90
N GLN A 287 27.81 -17.66 -4.06
CA GLN A 287 27.81 -16.55 -3.10
C GLN A 287 27.73 -15.20 -3.81
N ALA A 288 27.07 -14.21 -3.20
CA ALA A 288 27.19 -12.81 -3.59
C ALA A 288 27.17 -11.89 -2.36
N ARG A 289 27.97 -10.82 -2.40
CA ARG A 289 28.09 -9.84 -1.31
C ARG A 289 28.10 -8.42 -1.88
N ILE A 290 27.29 -7.55 -1.30
CA ILE A 290 27.24 -6.12 -1.60
C ILE A 290 27.41 -5.37 -0.29
N ASP A 291 28.36 -4.45 -0.21
CA ASP A 291 28.62 -3.62 0.98
C ASP A 291 28.69 -2.15 0.55
N VAL A 292 27.59 -1.43 0.73
CA VAL A 292 27.41 -0.03 0.27
C VAL A 292 27.33 0.96 1.43
N PRO A 293 27.94 2.15 1.31
CA PRO A 293 27.62 3.26 2.22
C PRO A 293 26.19 3.74 1.96
N VAL A 294 25.48 4.07 3.04
CA VAL A 294 24.11 4.58 3.02
C VAL A 294 24.05 5.87 3.83
N HIS A 295 23.65 6.95 3.18
CA HIS A 295 23.49 8.27 3.77
C HIS A 295 22.00 8.58 3.94
N SER A 296 21.52 8.59 5.18
CA SER A 296 20.20 9.13 5.50
C SER A 296 20.35 10.54 6.10
N THR A 297 19.36 11.39 5.85
CA THR A 297 19.13 12.61 6.63
C THR A 297 17.88 12.41 7.45
N GLY A 298 17.98 12.55 8.77
CA GLY A 298 16.86 12.41 9.70
C GLY A 298 15.95 13.63 9.73
N PHE A 299 14.84 13.54 10.47
CA PHE A 299 13.87 14.64 10.61
C PHE A 299 14.43 15.89 11.30
N ASP A 300 15.43 15.72 12.15
CA ASP A 300 16.18 16.80 12.80
C ASP A 300 17.20 17.49 11.87
N GLY A 301 17.34 16.99 10.64
CA GLY A 301 18.32 17.46 9.65
C GLY A 301 19.73 16.88 9.83
N VAL A 302 19.95 15.98 10.80
CA VAL A 302 21.25 15.32 11.00
C VAL A 302 21.47 14.29 9.90
N ARG A 303 22.70 14.25 9.37
CA ARG A 303 23.12 13.22 8.39
C ARG A 303 23.75 12.05 9.13
N HIS A 304 23.19 10.87 8.94
CA HIS A 304 23.74 9.61 9.44
C HIS A 304 24.44 8.87 8.30
N GLU A 305 25.64 8.39 8.59
CA GLU A 305 26.43 7.56 7.67
C GLU A 305 26.41 6.12 8.18
N ASN A 306 25.77 5.23 7.43
CA ASN A 306 25.62 3.82 7.76
C ASN A 306 26.22 2.95 6.63
N ARG A 307 26.33 1.64 6.82
CA ARG A 307 26.69 0.68 5.77
C ARG A 307 25.69 -0.46 5.73
N LEU A 308 25.08 -0.67 4.57
CA LEU A 308 24.19 -1.79 4.30
C LEU A 308 24.99 -2.92 3.66
N GLN A 309 24.95 -4.08 4.29
CA GLN A 309 25.55 -5.32 3.82
C GLN A 309 24.43 -6.24 3.34
N LEU A 310 24.48 -6.68 2.08
CA LEU A 310 23.58 -7.67 1.49
C LEU A 310 24.41 -8.90 1.14
N HIS A 311 24.07 -10.05 1.72
CA HIS A 311 24.69 -11.34 1.42
C HIS A 311 23.64 -12.29 0.82
N LEU A 312 24.07 -13.08 -0.16
CA LEU A 312 23.34 -14.20 -0.73
C LEU A 312 24.27 -15.41 -0.69
N ASP A 313 23.83 -16.52 -0.11
CA ASP A 313 24.55 -17.80 -0.11
C ASP A 313 23.60 -18.91 -0.60
N VAL A 314 24.09 -19.77 -1.49
CA VAL A 314 23.33 -20.88 -2.10
C VAL A 314 23.82 -22.21 -1.53
N ASP A 315 22.89 -23.03 -1.03
CA ASP A 315 23.19 -24.26 -0.30
C ASP A 315 22.20 -25.37 -0.72
N GLU A 316 21.31 -25.85 0.16
CA GLU A 316 20.13 -26.62 -0.25
C GLU A 316 19.05 -25.70 -0.85
N GLY A 317 18.84 -24.52 -0.24
CA GLY A 317 18.02 -23.40 -0.73
C GLY A 317 18.85 -22.15 -1.08
N ILE A 318 18.23 -20.97 -1.06
CA ILE A 318 18.91 -19.67 -1.22
C ILE A 318 18.70 -18.83 0.05
N ARG A 319 19.78 -18.53 0.77
CA ARG A 319 19.75 -17.68 1.97
C ARG A 319 20.11 -16.25 1.60
N LEU A 320 19.29 -15.29 2.02
CA LEU A 320 19.53 -13.86 1.91
C LEU A 320 19.66 -13.26 3.31
N ALA A 321 20.68 -12.43 3.51
CA ALA A 321 20.82 -11.61 4.71
C ALA A 321 21.03 -10.15 4.32
N ALA A 322 20.35 -9.23 5.01
CA ALA A 322 20.53 -7.80 4.84
C ALA A 322 20.71 -7.15 6.22
N ALA A 323 21.84 -6.50 6.47
CA ALA A 323 22.16 -5.93 7.77
C ALA A 323 22.80 -4.54 7.65
N THR A 324 22.37 -3.60 8.49
CA THR A 324 23.10 -2.35 8.74
C THR A 324 24.11 -2.53 9.86
N ARG A 325 25.31 -1.95 9.75
CA ARG A 325 26.39 -2.13 10.74
C ARG A 325 26.20 -1.39 12.09
N VAL A 326 25.03 -0.81 12.36
CA VAL A 326 24.70 -0.12 13.61
C VAL A 326 23.57 -0.87 14.32
N PRO A 327 23.61 -1.09 15.64
CA PRO A 327 22.52 -1.73 16.39
C PRO A 327 21.19 -0.99 16.21
N ILE A 328 20.10 -1.76 16.11
CA ILE A 328 18.72 -1.24 16.05
C ILE A 328 18.32 -0.63 17.41
N ASP A 329 18.79 -1.24 18.51
CA ASP A 329 18.51 -0.81 19.88
C ASP A 329 19.62 0.07 20.45
N GLY A 330 19.34 1.37 20.59
CA GLY A 330 20.24 2.35 21.19
C GLY A 330 19.65 3.76 21.21
N ALA A 331 20.16 4.64 22.07
CA ALA A 331 19.77 6.05 22.07
C ALA A 331 20.28 6.81 20.83
N ASP A 332 21.38 6.32 20.24
CA ASP A 332 22.00 6.84 19.01
C ASP A 332 21.64 5.99 17.77
N ALA A 333 20.57 5.18 17.85
CA ALA A 333 20.16 4.30 16.75
C ALA A 333 19.66 5.12 15.55
N PRO A 334 20.19 4.89 14.33
CA PRO A 334 19.94 5.76 13.18
C PRO A 334 18.52 5.62 12.61
N ASP A 335 18.02 6.71 12.01
CA ASP A 335 16.77 6.83 11.24
C ASP A 335 16.65 5.84 10.05
N LEU A 336 17.70 5.06 9.76
CA LEU A 336 17.60 3.77 9.09
C LEU A 336 18.52 2.73 9.73
N SER A 337 17.91 1.65 10.24
CA SER A 337 18.58 0.37 10.53
C SER A 337 17.72 -0.83 10.11
N VAL A 338 18.36 -1.93 9.70
CA VAL A 338 17.72 -3.18 9.25
C VAL A 338 18.58 -4.38 9.67
N ASP A 339 17.95 -5.45 10.16
CA ASP A 339 18.47 -6.83 10.14
C ASP A 339 17.38 -7.76 9.58
N ALA A 340 17.65 -8.39 8.45
CA ALA A 340 16.75 -9.31 7.79
C ALA A 340 17.48 -10.60 7.42
N ARG A 341 16.82 -11.74 7.65
CA ARG A 341 17.30 -13.06 7.23
C ARG A 341 16.14 -13.82 6.62
N LEU A 342 16.28 -14.16 5.36
CA LEU A 342 15.25 -14.78 4.53
C LEU A 342 15.84 -16.05 3.90
N ASP A 343 15.30 -17.21 4.26
CA ASP A 343 15.61 -18.48 3.61
C ASP A 343 14.53 -18.74 2.55
N ILE A 344 14.95 -19.03 1.33
CA ILE A 344 14.09 -19.33 0.19
C ILE A 344 14.26 -20.82 -0.09
N ASP A 345 13.18 -21.60 0.08
CA ASP A 345 13.21 -23.03 -0.23
C ASP A 345 13.64 -23.27 -1.69
N GLY A 346 14.52 -24.24 -1.89
CA GLY A 346 15.05 -24.62 -3.20
C GLY A 346 15.87 -23.53 -3.90
N ARG A 347 16.30 -23.83 -5.13
CA ARG A 347 17.32 -23.04 -5.87
C ARG A 347 16.87 -22.54 -7.25
N ALA A 348 15.59 -22.64 -7.57
CA ALA A 348 15.07 -22.27 -8.89
C ALA A 348 15.25 -20.78 -9.19
N LEU A 349 15.66 -20.45 -10.41
CA LEU A 349 15.81 -19.07 -10.86
C LEU A 349 14.44 -18.36 -10.95
N PRO A 350 14.32 -17.07 -10.56
CA PRO A 350 13.06 -16.33 -10.53
C PRO A 350 12.60 -15.85 -11.92
N LEU A 351 12.44 -16.78 -12.86
CA LEU A 351 12.11 -16.50 -14.26
C LEU A 351 10.67 -16.01 -14.47
N GLU A 352 9.79 -16.31 -13.51
CA GLU A 352 8.36 -15.98 -13.53
C GLU A 352 8.02 -14.69 -12.76
N GLY A 353 8.97 -14.13 -11.99
CA GLY A 353 8.80 -12.91 -11.19
C GLY A 353 9.24 -13.09 -9.74
N ILE A 354 9.16 -12.01 -8.95
CA ILE A 354 9.57 -12.01 -7.53
C ILE A 354 8.54 -12.72 -6.62
N ASP A 355 7.25 -12.71 -6.98
CA ASP A 355 6.20 -13.44 -6.26
C ASP A 355 6.50 -14.96 -6.17
N ALA A 356 7.19 -15.52 -7.16
CA ALA A 356 7.60 -16.92 -7.20
C ALA A 356 8.73 -17.27 -6.22
N LEU A 357 9.51 -16.27 -5.77
CA LEU A 357 10.43 -16.41 -4.62
C LEU A 357 9.65 -16.22 -3.32
N LEU A 358 8.86 -15.14 -3.23
CA LEU A 358 8.12 -14.78 -2.01
C LEU A 358 7.28 -15.95 -1.50
N ALA A 359 6.54 -16.65 -2.37
CA ALA A 359 5.72 -17.81 -2.01
C ALA A 359 6.47 -19.02 -1.40
N ARG A 360 7.81 -18.99 -1.39
CA ARG A 360 8.71 -19.99 -0.79
C ARG A 360 9.76 -19.36 0.15
N THR A 361 9.61 -18.08 0.48
CA THR A 361 10.45 -17.37 1.46
C THR A 361 9.90 -17.55 2.87
N SER A 362 10.78 -17.86 3.83
CA SER A 362 10.51 -17.80 5.27
C SER A 362 11.65 -17.07 5.99
N GLY A 363 11.41 -16.50 7.17
CA GLY A 363 12.43 -15.78 7.94
C GLY A 363 11.88 -14.55 8.65
N TYR A 364 12.69 -13.49 8.75
CA TYR A 364 12.28 -12.22 9.36
C TYR A 364 12.91 -11.00 8.69
N VAL A 365 12.25 -9.86 8.89
CA VAL A 365 12.73 -8.51 8.56
C VAL A 365 12.47 -7.63 9.79
N GLN A 366 13.54 -7.22 10.47
CA GLN A 366 13.50 -6.24 11.55
C GLN A 366 14.14 -4.94 11.08
N GLY A 367 13.63 -3.80 11.53
CA GLY A 367 14.23 -2.51 11.20
C GLY A 367 13.49 -1.30 11.76
N ARG A 368 14.18 -0.16 11.73
CA ARG A 368 13.71 1.17 12.12
C ARG A 368 13.89 2.10 10.93
N TRP A 369 12.85 2.84 10.54
CA TRP A 369 12.88 3.69 9.35
C TRP A 369 12.08 4.99 9.54
N ALA A 370 12.72 6.13 9.27
CA ALA A 370 12.07 7.43 9.16
C ALA A 370 11.28 7.56 7.83
N PHE A 371 9.99 7.94 7.90
CA PHE A 371 9.16 8.24 6.73
C PHE A 371 8.69 9.71 6.71
N PRO A 372 8.83 10.44 5.57
CA PRO A 372 8.41 11.85 5.44
C PRO A 372 6.89 12.04 5.40
N SER A 373 6.13 10.95 5.22
CA SER A 373 4.69 10.89 5.31
C SER A 373 4.28 9.46 5.66
N LEU A 374 3.40 9.31 6.66
CA LEU A 374 2.83 8.04 7.10
C LEU A 374 1.47 7.72 6.46
N ALA A 375 0.98 8.57 5.56
CA ALA A 375 -0.29 8.37 4.84
C ALA A 375 -0.32 7.08 3.98
N TRP A 376 0.83 6.46 3.71
CA TRP A 376 0.87 5.14 3.08
C TRP A 376 0.27 4.02 3.96
N LEU A 377 0.20 4.20 5.28
CA LEU A 377 -0.44 3.26 6.20
C LEU A 377 -1.96 3.15 5.96
N GLU A 378 -2.59 4.20 5.42
CA GLU A 378 -4.02 4.20 5.09
C GLU A 378 -4.37 3.15 4.02
N ALA A 379 -3.42 2.81 3.14
CA ALA A 379 -3.58 1.73 2.16
C ALA A 379 -3.71 0.33 2.79
N PHE A 380 -3.31 0.18 4.07
CA PHE A 380 -3.47 -1.04 4.86
C PHE A 380 -4.73 -1.00 5.75
N LEU A 381 -5.48 0.11 5.74
CA LEU A 381 -6.68 0.36 6.53
C LEU A 381 -7.93 0.72 5.68
N PRO A 382 -8.18 0.12 4.51
CA PRO A 382 -9.25 0.56 3.59
C PRO A 382 -10.67 0.47 4.19
N GLN A 383 -10.87 -0.37 5.20
CA GLN A 383 -12.11 -0.52 5.96
C GLN A 383 -12.31 0.51 7.09
N ALA A 384 -11.34 1.41 7.32
CA ALA A 384 -11.35 2.42 8.37
C ALA A 384 -11.06 3.82 7.79
N ALA A 385 -11.66 4.17 6.65
CA ALA A 385 -11.45 5.45 5.96
C ALA A 385 -11.91 6.71 6.75
N TRP A 386 -12.46 6.53 7.95
CA TRP A 386 -12.73 7.58 8.93
C TRP A 386 -11.51 7.90 9.83
N LEU A 387 -10.45 7.08 9.79
CA LEU A 387 -9.19 7.22 10.50
C LEU A 387 -8.08 7.61 9.50
N GLY A 388 -7.56 8.84 9.62
CA GLY A 388 -6.42 9.35 8.85
C GLY A 388 -5.13 9.36 9.66
N ILE A 389 -4.02 9.00 9.02
CA ILE A 389 -2.68 8.87 9.62
C ILE A 389 -1.72 9.79 8.87
N GLU A 390 -1.52 11.00 9.40
CA GLU A 390 -0.85 12.10 8.72
C GLU A 390 0.56 12.38 9.26
N GLY A 391 1.37 13.05 8.44
CA GLY A 391 2.66 13.62 8.82
C GLY A 391 3.81 12.61 8.85
N GLU A 392 4.96 13.11 9.29
CA GLU A 392 6.19 12.35 9.46
C GLU A 392 6.15 11.42 10.69
N GLY A 393 6.99 10.39 10.68
CA GLY A 393 7.25 9.58 11.86
C GLY A 393 8.25 8.45 11.64
N LEU A 394 8.73 7.92 12.78
CA LEU A 394 9.64 6.79 12.85
C LEU A 394 8.82 5.50 12.97
N VAL A 395 9.10 4.52 12.11
CA VAL A 395 8.42 3.22 12.09
C VAL A 395 9.40 2.14 12.50
N ASP A 396 9.07 1.43 13.58
CA ASP A 396 9.80 0.27 14.07
C ASP A 396 9.02 -0.99 13.67
N ALA A 397 9.64 -1.89 12.91
CA ALA A 397 8.99 -3.06 12.36
C ALA A 397 9.72 -4.35 12.74
N ASP A 398 8.96 -5.38 13.10
CA ASP A 398 9.42 -6.73 13.39
C ASP A 398 8.49 -7.71 12.67
N ILE A 399 8.85 -8.05 11.43
CA ILE A 399 8.00 -8.77 10.49
C ILE A 399 8.54 -10.19 10.31
N ARG A 400 7.74 -11.18 10.70
CA ARG A 400 8.05 -12.60 10.50
C ARG A 400 7.34 -13.12 9.25
N VAL A 401 8.06 -13.83 8.39
CA VAL A 401 7.53 -14.42 7.16
C VAL A 401 7.62 -15.95 7.24
N VAL A 402 6.55 -16.64 6.84
CA VAL A 402 6.49 -18.10 6.69
C VAL A 402 5.76 -18.41 5.38
N GLU A 403 6.42 -19.13 4.47
CA GLU A 403 5.89 -19.52 3.15
C GLU A 403 5.23 -18.35 2.38
N GLY A 404 5.90 -17.19 2.38
CA GLY A 404 5.44 -15.96 1.73
C GLY A 404 4.29 -15.23 2.41
N ARG A 405 3.89 -15.64 3.61
CA ARG A 405 2.85 -15.00 4.42
C ARG A 405 3.45 -14.35 5.66
N VAL A 406 2.91 -13.21 6.06
CA VAL A 406 3.28 -12.58 7.34
C VAL A 406 2.65 -13.37 8.48
N ALA A 407 3.41 -13.68 9.53
CA ALA A 407 3.01 -14.57 10.63
C ALA A 407 2.48 -13.83 11.87
N ALA A 408 1.84 -14.59 12.78
CA ALA A 408 1.09 -14.12 13.94
C ALA A 408 1.87 -13.23 14.94
N ASP A 409 3.20 -13.32 14.98
CA ASP A 409 4.05 -12.54 15.90
C ASP A 409 4.38 -11.13 15.37
N SER A 410 4.02 -10.81 14.12
CA SER A 410 4.54 -9.62 13.43
C SER A 410 3.91 -8.33 13.92
N ARG A 411 4.75 -7.32 14.21
CA ARG A 411 4.33 -5.99 14.68
C ARG A 411 4.98 -4.84 13.91
N VAL A 412 4.31 -3.69 13.94
CA VAL A 412 4.76 -2.40 13.43
C VAL A 412 4.33 -1.33 14.44
N ASP A 413 5.31 -0.73 15.08
CA ASP A 413 5.15 0.28 16.13
C ASP A 413 5.54 1.66 15.58
N VAL A 414 4.76 2.69 15.88
CA VAL A 414 5.05 4.10 15.47
C VAL A 414 5.04 4.97 16.72
N PRO A 415 6.21 5.26 17.33
CA PRO A 415 6.29 5.96 18.62
C PRO A 415 5.80 7.41 18.62
N ARG A 416 5.57 8.01 17.44
CA ARG A 416 4.92 9.32 17.28
C ARG A 416 4.34 9.48 15.88
N VAL A 417 3.05 9.83 15.80
CA VAL A 417 2.36 10.19 14.55
C VAL A 417 1.27 11.24 14.82
N LYS A 418 0.86 12.01 13.81
CA LYS A 418 -0.34 12.85 13.88
C LYS A 418 -1.53 12.04 13.38
N ALA A 419 -2.50 11.78 14.25
CA ALA A 419 -3.68 11.00 13.90
C ALA A 419 -4.95 11.86 13.92
N SER A 420 -5.89 11.55 13.02
CA SER A 420 -7.23 12.14 13.03
C SER A 420 -8.30 11.08 12.83
N ALA A 421 -9.44 11.20 13.53
CA ALA A 421 -10.56 10.27 13.42
C ALA A 421 -11.89 11.03 13.32
N THR A 422 -12.75 10.65 12.37
CA THR A 422 -14.07 11.28 12.18
C THR A 422 -15.19 10.38 12.68
N VAL A 423 -15.82 10.77 13.79
CA VAL A 423 -16.83 9.95 14.49
C VAL A 423 -18.12 10.73 14.68
N MET A 424 -19.23 10.20 14.17
CA MET A 424 -20.56 10.85 14.20
C MET A 424 -20.57 12.31 13.71
N GLY A 425 -19.77 12.62 12.66
CA GLY A 425 -19.64 13.97 12.10
C GLY A 425 -18.77 14.95 12.90
N ASN A 426 -17.94 14.45 13.83
CA ASN A 426 -17.01 15.26 14.63
C ASN A 426 -15.59 14.78 14.36
N ARG A 427 -14.66 15.69 14.12
CA ARG A 427 -13.24 15.39 13.89
C ARG A 427 -12.50 15.40 15.23
N ILE A 428 -11.79 14.32 15.49
CA ILE A 428 -10.88 14.12 16.63
C ILE A 428 -9.47 14.25 16.08
N ASP A 429 -8.65 15.17 16.61
CA ASP A 429 -7.24 15.34 16.21
C ASP A 429 -6.32 15.22 17.43
N GLY A 430 -5.19 14.52 17.28
CA GLY A 430 -4.20 14.36 18.34
C GLY A 430 -2.81 13.93 17.84
N GLN A 431 -1.82 14.04 18.72
CA GLN A 431 -0.57 13.29 18.59
C GLN A 431 -0.78 11.91 19.24
N ALA A 432 -0.36 10.86 18.54
CA ALA A 432 -0.61 9.49 18.93
C ALA A 432 0.64 8.61 18.86
N ARG A 433 0.57 7.50 19.59
CA ARG A 433 1.37 6.30 19.37
C ARG A 433 0.51 5.27 18.64
N LEU A 434 1.10 4.54 17.69
CA LEU A 434 0.45 3.47 16.93
C LEU A 434 1.13 2.14 17.24
N GLU A 435 0.35 1.11 17.48
CA GLU A 435 0.81 -0.28 17.66
C GLU A 435 -0.06 -1.15 16.73
N ALA A 436 0.50 -1.58 15.60
CA ALA A 436 -0.17 -2.44 14.64
C ALA A 436 0.43 -3.86 14.71
N ARG A 437 -0.42 -4.86 14.94
CA ARG A 437 0.00 -6.27 15.07
C ARG A 437 -0.89 -7.18 14.26
N LEU A 438 -0.31 -8.30 13.82
CA LEU A 438 -1.12 -9.44 13.44
C LEU A 438 -1.49 -10.25 14.67
N ALA A 439 -2.62 -10.94 14.58
CA ALA A 439 -3.08 -11.89 15.58
C ALA A 439 -4.02 -12.89 14.92
N GLU A 440 -4.07 -14.10 15.46
CA GLU A 440 -5.09 -15.07 15.08
C GLU A 440 -6.44 -14.69 15.72
N ASP A 441 -7.52 -14.89 14.96
CA ASP A 441 -8.90 -14.84 15.45
C ASP A 441 -9.35 -16.20 16.01
N ALA A 442 -10.66 -16.34 16.29
CA ALA A 442 -11.20 -17.55 16.89
C ALA A 442 -11.18 -18.78 15.96
N ASP A 443 -11.07 -18.57 14.64
CA ASP A 443 -11.01 -19.62 13.62
C ASP A 443 -9.56 -19.87 13.13
N GLY A 444 -8.57 -19.22 13.76
CA GLY A 444 -7.15 -19.33 13.42
C GLY A 444 -6.71 -18.50 12.22
N ALA A 445 -7.52 -17.52 11.78
CA ALA A 445 -7.18 -16.67 10.65
C ALA A 445 -6.45 -15.38 11.09
N LEU A 446 -5.45 -14.97 10.31
CA LEU A 446 -4.56 -13.86 10.66
C LEU A 446 -5.17 -12.49 10.34
N VAL A 447 -5.74 -11.85 11.36
CA VAL A 447 -6.38 -10.53 11.27
C VAL A 447 -5.43 -9.41 11.77
N PRO A 448 -5.28 -8.31 11.00
CA PRO A 448 -4.65 -7.10 11.51
C PRO A 448 -5.46 -6.47 12.65
N ARG A 449 -4.79 -6.16 13.76
CA ARG A 449 -5.32 -5.35 14.88
C ARG A 449 -4.46 -4.12 15.04
N LEU A 450 -5.10 -2.95 15.12
CA LEU A 450 -4.44 -1.66 15.31
C LEU A 450 -4.90 -1.06 16.64
N ALA A 451 -3.94 -0.66 17.47
CA ALA A 451 -4.17 0.14 18.66
C ALA A 451 -3.55 1.53 18.46
N LEU A 452 -4.28 2.57 18.82
CA LEU A 452 -3.86 3.96 18.68
C LEU A 452 -4.15 4.69 19.99
N HIS A 453 -3.10 5.24 20.61
CA HIS A 453 -3.19 5.98 21.86
C HIS A 453 -2.84 7.45 21.65
N MET A 454 -3.84 8.33 21.68
CA MET A 454 -3.63 9.79 21.68
C MET A 454 -3.33 10.27 23.10
N ASP A 455 -2.09 10.72 23.34
CA ASP A 455 -1.68 11.26 24.64
C ASP A 455 -2.47 12.55 24.97
N ALA A 456 -2.73 13.38 23.96
CA ALA A 456 -3.64 14.53 24.01
C ALA A 456 -4.44 14.65 22.70
N PHE A 457 -5.72 14.97 22.81
CA PHE A 457 -6.66 15.08 21.69
C PHE A 457 -7.62 16.27 21.84
N ARG A 458 -8.16 16.73 20.71
CA ARG A 458 -9.24 17.73 20.65
C ARG A 458 -10.37 17.21 19.78
N VAL A 459 -11.60 17.58 20.09
CA VAL A 459 -12.77 17.28 19.24
C VAL A 459 -13.39 18.58 18.74
N ALA A 460 -13.55 18.66 17.43
CA ALA A 460 -14.16 19.75 16.70
C ALA A 460 -15.28 19.24 15.79
N ASP A 461 -16.01 20.16 15.17
CA ASP A 461 -16.97 19.83 14.12
C ASP A 461 -16.22 19.43 12.85
N ALA A 462 -16.63 18.36 12.15
CA ALA A 462 -15.98 17.99 10.88
C ALA A 462 -16.12 19.09 9.80
N ALA A 463 -17.14 19.94 9.88
CA ALA A 463 -17.33 21.10 9.00
C ALA A 463 -16.69 22.41 9.55
N ALA A 464 -16.08 22.38 10.74
CA ALA A 464 -15.37 23.53 11.32
C ALA A 464 -14.22 23.06 12.26
N PRO A 465 -13.18 22.40 11.73
CA PRO A 465 -12.14 21.74 12.52
C PRO A 465 -11.33 22.71 13.41
N ASP A 466 -11.14 23.96 12.98
CA ASP A 466 -10.41 24.99 13.73
C ASP A 466 -11.15 25.49 15.00
N ARG A 467 -12.31 24.92 15.32
CA ARG A 467 -13.15 25.28 16.46
C ARG A 467 -13.39 24.09 17.40
N PRO A 468 -12.34 23.59 18.08
CA PRO A 468 -12.49 22.52 19.05
C PRO A 468 -13.36 22.97 20.23
N TYR A 469 -14.21 22.06 20.70
CA TYR A 469 -15.11 22.27 21.84
C TYR A 469 -14.98 21.19 22.92
N VAL A 470 -14.16 20.16 22.67
CA VAL A 470 -13.69 19.20 23.69
C VAL A 470 -12.17 19.13 23.65
N GLU A 471 -11.53 19.05 24.82
CA GLU A 471 -10.09 18.82 25.01
C GLU A 471 -9.89 17.65 25.96
N GLY A 472 -9.19 16.59 25.55
CA GLY A 472 -8.95 15.41 26.38
C GLY A 472 -7.53 14.87 26.28
N ASN A 473 -7.22 13.93 27.16
CA ASN A 473 -5.96 13.20 27.23
C ASN A 473 -6.28 11.69 27.24
N ALA A 474 -5.33 10.84 26.85
CA ALA A 474 -5.47 9.38 26.87
C ALA A 474 -6.78 8.89 26.20
N LEU A 475 -6.89 9.12 24.89
CA LEU A 475 -7.90 8.47 24.05
C LEU A 475 -7.29 7.21 23.45
N GLU A 476 -7.94 6.08 23.69
CA GLU A 476 -7.60 4.79 23.11
C GLU A 476 -8.56 4.49 21.95
N LEU A 477 -8.02 4.05 20.82
CA LEU A 477 -8.78 3.54 19.69
C LEU A 477 -8.21 2.17 19.29
N GLU A 478 -8.98 1.12 19.56
CA GLU A 478 -8.72 -0.24 19.08
C GLU A 478 -9.47 -0.42 17.74
N VAL A 479 -8.86 -1.05 16.74
CA VAL A 479 -9.50 -1.39 15.45
C VAL A 479 -9.16 -2.84 15.09
N ASP A 480 -10.12 -3.74 15.29
CA ASP A 480 -10.09 -5.08 14.73
C ASP A 480 -10.61 -5.04 13.29
N SER A 481 -9.73 -5.30 12.32
CA SER A 481 -10.06 -5.17 10.90
C SER A 481 -10.96 -6.29 10.34
N GLY A 482 -11.09 -7.43 11.03
CA GLY A 482 -11.96 -8.55 10.64
C GLY A 482 -11.61 -9.25 9.32
N ILE A 483 -10.61 -8.79 8.57
CA ILE A 483 -10.22 -9.30 7.26
C ILE A 483 -8.93 -10.12 7.40
N PRO A 484 -8.96 -11.45 7.16
CA PRO A 484 -7.73 -12.23 7.11
C PRO A 484 -6.79 -11.78 5.98
N ILE A 485 -5.50 -11.63 6.27
CA ILE A 485 -4.52 -11.24 5.24
C ILE A 485 -4.54 -12.23 4.07
N GLY A 486 -4.61 -11.69 2.85
CA GLY A 486 -4.64 -12.45 1.60
C GLY A 486 -6.06 -12.79 1.09
N SER A 487 -7.10 -12.69 1.92
CA SER A 487 -8.50 -12.91 1.48
C SER A 487 -8.90 -12.02 0.30
N VAL A 488 -8.47 -10.76 0.30
CA VAL A 488 -8.67 -9.75 -0.77
C VAL A 488 -8.07 -10.18 -2.13
N ARG A 489 -7.10 -11.10 -2.16
CA ARG A 489 -6.54 -11.69 -3.39
C ARG A 489 -7.32 -12.90 -3.90
N GLN A 490 -8.22 -13.50 -3.12
CA GLN A 490 -8.93 -14.74 -3.45
C GLN A 490 -10.45 -14.54 -3.62
N ALA A 491 -11.09 -13.83 -2.69
CA ALA A 491 -12.48 -13.41 -2.86
C ALA A 491 -12.52 -12.13 -3.70
N GLY A 492 -13.28 -12.14 -4.80
CA GLY A 492 -13.42 -10.97 -5.68
C GLY A 492 -13.85 -9.74 -4.88
N ALA A 493 -13.09 -8.65 -4.98
CA ALA A 493 -13.00 -7.60 -3.94
C ALA A 493 -14.35 -7.07 -3.39
N ALA A 494 -15.39 -6.99 -4.23
CA ALA A 494 -16.72 -6.58 -3.78
C ALA A 494 -17.33 -7.52 -2.71
N ALA A 495 -17.14 -8.83 -2.83
CA ALA A 495 -17.64 -9.80 -1.83
C ALA A 495 -16.82 -9.73 -0.53
N ALA A 496 -15.49 -9.60 -0.63
CA ALA A 496 -14.61 -9.40 0.51
C ALA A 496 -14.99 -8.13 1.30
N LEU A 497 -15.19 -6.99 0.61
CA LEU A 497 -15.65 -5.75 1.24
C LEU A 497 -17.06 -5.87 1.83
N GLN A 498 -17.98 -6.59 1.18
CA GLN A 498 -19.35 -6.74 1.65
C GLN A 498 -19.42 -7.53 2.97
N GLN A 499 -18.53 -8.52 3.14
CA GLN A 499 -18.44 -9.31 4.37
C GLN A 499 -17.61 -8.59 5.45
N ALA A 500 -16.50 -7.94 5.08
CA ALA A 500 -15.70 -7.10 5.99
C ALA A 500 -16.52 -6.02 6.71
N ARG A 501 -17.48 -5.40 6.00
CA ARG A 501 -18.43 -4.42 6.55
C ARG A 501 -19.26 -4.91 7.74
N GLN A 502 -19.35 -6.21 7.96
CA GLN A 502 -20.13 -6.80 9.05
C GLN A 502 -19.27 -7.17 10.27
N ASP A 503 -17.94 -7.32 10.09
CA ASP A 503 -17.07 -7.88 11.11
C ASP A 503 -16.03 -6.92 11.72
N VAL A 504 -15.76 -5.79 11.06
CA VAL A 504 -14.89 -4.73 11.61
C VAL A 504 -15.47 -4.19 12.92
N LYS A 505 -14.67 -4.27 13.98
CA LYS A 505 -15.02 -3.81 15.33
C LYS A 505 -13.97 -2.81 15.77
N ALA A 506 -14.29 -1.53 15.59
CA ALA A 506 -13.51 -0.46 16.20
C ALA A 506 -14.08 -0.13 17.58
N ARG A 507 -13.23 0.27 18.52
CA ARG A 507 -13.61 0.61 19.89
C ARG A 507 -12.87 1.85 20.36
N LEU A 508 -13.63 2.90 20.64
CA LEU A 508 -13.15 4.21 21.07
C LEU A 508 -13.41 4.37 22.57
N ARG A 509 -12.35 4.62 23.36
CA ARG A 509 -12.41 4.83 24.81
C ARG A 509 -11.73 6.12 25.20
N PHE A 510 -12.34 6.87 26.12
CA PHE A 510 -11.80 8.11 26.68
C PHE A 510 -12.46 8.43 28.02
N GLU A 511 -11.75 9.10 28.93
CA GLU A 511 -12.33 9.61 30.18
C GLU A 511 -11.83 11.04 30.52
N GLY A 512 -12.69 11.83 31.17
CA GLY A 512 -12.34 13.14 31.71
C GLY A 512 -12.21 14.27 30.68
N ALA A 513 -12.46 14.00 29.40
CA ALA A 513 -12.34 14.96 28.30
C ALA A 513 -13.18 16.21 28.56
N ARG A 514 -12.53 17.35 28.70
CA ARG A 514 -13.11 18.62 29.19
C ARG A 514 -13.91 19.30 28.10
N VAL A 515 -15.09 19.80 28.46
CA VAL A 515 -15.87 20.76 27.66
C VAL A 515 -15.74 22.13 28.32
N PRO A 516 -14.96 23.07 27.74
CA PRO A 516 -14.75 24.40 28.35
C PRO A 516 -16.03 25.24 28.43
N ASP A 517 -16.93 25.11 27.44
CA ASP A 517 -18.18 25.86 27.37
C ASP A 517 -19.32 25.02 26.80
N LEU A 518 -20.34 24.75 27.62
CA LEU A 518 -21.52 23.97 27.25
C LEU A 518 -22.35 24.61 26.13
N ARG A 519 -22.15 25.90 25.81
CA ARG A 519 -22.80 26.58 24.67
C ARG A 519 -22.52 25.91 23.33
N ALA A 520 -21.43 25.15 23.20
CA ALA A 520 -21.13 24.33 22.01
C ALA A 520 -22.28 23.38 21.64
N TYR A 521 -22.99 22.81 22.63
CA TYR A 521 -24.08 21.87 22.39
C TYR A 521 -25.40 22.52 21.97
N ASN A 522 -25.51 23.86 21.93
CA ASN A 522 -26.74 24.54 21.55
C ASN A 522 -27.22 24.20 20.13
N GLY A 523 -26.32 23.81 19.21
CA GLY A 523 -26.68 23.33 17.87
C GLY A 523 -27.37 21.96 17.83
N PHE A 524 -27.33 21.19 18.93
CA PHE A 524 -28.07 19.94 19.06
C PHE A 524 -29.40 20.10 19.82
N LEU A 525 -29.59 21.19 20.57
CA LEU A 525 -30.73 21.42 21.49
C LEU A 525 -31.98 22.01 20.78
N PRO A 526 -33.19 22.07 21.41
CA PRO A 526 -34.43 22.57 20.79
C PRO A 526 -34.45 24.10 20.51
N GLY A 527 -33.28 24.76 20.51
CA GLY A 527 -33.11 26.19 20.30
C GLY A 527 -33.77 27.07 21.38
N THR A 528 -35.07 27.30 21.27
CA THR A 528 -35.81 28.23 22.14
C THR A 528 -36.25 27.60 23.46
N GLN A 529 -36.60 26.31 23.49
CA GLN A 529 -37.16 25.67 24.69
C GLN A 529 -36.13 25.24 25.72
N LEU A 530 -34.91 24.94 25.29
CA LEU A 530 -33.79 24.52 26.13
C LEU A 530 -32.49 24.92 25.43
N ARG A 531 -31.63 25.65 26.14
CA ARG A 531 -30.30 26.09 25.66
C ARG A 531 -29.36 26.32 26.85
N PHE A 532 -28.07 26.15 26.65
CA PHE A 532 -27.03 26.57 27.59
C PHE A 532 -26.71 28.06 27.41
N ASP A 533 -26.58 28.77 28.53
CA ASP A 533 -25.97 30.10 28.67
C ASP A 533 -24.49 30.01 29.14
N GLY A 534 -24.01 28.80 29.41
CA GLY A 534 -22.60 28.46 29.70
C GLY A 534 -22.45 27.54 30.91
N GLY A 535 -21.24 27.49 31.46
CA GLY A 535 -20.80 26.43 32.38
C GLY A 535 -19.91 25.44 31.65
N SER A 536 -19.31 24.49 32.37
CA SER A 536 -18.32 23.55 31.84
C SER A 536 -18.58 22.12 32.30
N GLY A 537 -17.95 21.15 31.63
CA GLY A 537 -18.18 19.73 31.93
C GLY A 537 -17.01 18.82 31.55
N THR A 538 -17.24 17.52 31.74
CA THR A 538 -16.37 16.42 31.31
C THR A 538 -17.19 15.33 30.63
N LEU A 539 -16.60 14.70 29.63
CA LEU A 539 -17.12 13.54 28.92
C LEU A 539 -16.30 12.29 29.27
N GLY A 540 -16.90 11.13 29.13
CA GLY A 540 -16.21 9.84 29.03
C GLY A 540 -17.06 8.85 28.26
N GLY A 541 -16.46 7.80 27.72
CA GLY A 541 -17.19 6.78 26.98
C GLY A 541 -16.38 5.53 26.66
N ASP A 542 -17.12 4.48 26.30
CA ASP A 542 -16.62 3.25 25.68
C ASP A 542 -17.63 2.94 24.56
N LEU A 543 -17.20 3.12 23.31
CA LEU A 543 -18.05 3.12 22.12
C LEU A 543 -17.53 2.11 21.10
N ARG A 544 -18.38 1.22 20.60
CA ARG A 544 -18.10 0.44 19.39
C ARG A 544 -18.48 1.24 18.17
N LEU A 545 -17.61 1.23 17.17
CA LEU A 545 -17.78 1.87 15.87
C LEU A 545 -17.70 0.81 14.76
N ASP A 546 -18.36 1.07 13.64
CA ASP A 546 -18.31 0.26 12.42
C ASP A 546 -17.28 0.77 11.39
N THR A 547 -17.32 0.23 10.17
CA THR A 547 -16.48 0.66 9.03
C THR A 547 -16.68 2.12 8.60
N GLU A 548 -17.77 2.78 9.01
CA GLU A 548 -18.12 4.14 8.60
C GLU A 548 -17.91 5.17 9.74
N GLY A 549 -17.38 4.75 10.89
CA GLY A 549 -17.15 5.62 12.04
C GLY A 549 -18.43 5.99 12.79
N VAL A 550 -19.50 5.22 12.58
CA VAL A 550 -20.80 5.39 13.22
C VAL A 550 -20.84 4.54 14.49
N ILE A 551 -21.40 5.07 15.58
CA ILE A 551 -21.55 4.32 16.83
C ILE A 551 -22.53 3.17 16.64
N ASP A 552 -22.14 1.95 16.98
CA ASP A 552 -23.03 0.78 17.10
C ASP A 552 -23.63 0.73 18.51
N SER A 553 -22.80 0.48 19.51
CA SER A 553 -23.20 0.24 20.90
C SER A 553 -22.18 0.78 21.88
N GLY A 554 -22.61 1.12 23.09
CA GLY A 554 -21.68 1.60 24.12
C GLY A 554 -22.33 2.40 25.24
N TRP A 555 -21.53 3.24 25.88
CA TRP A 555 -22.02 4.23 26.83
C TRP A 555 -21.28 5.57 26.69
N LEU A 556 -22.00 6.65 27.02
CA LEU A 556 -21.47 7.99 27.19
C LEU A 556 -21.83 8.49 28.59
N ARG A 557 -20.88 9.16 29.25
CA ARG A 557 -21.11 9.90 30.49
C ARG A 557 -20.81 11.37 30.28
N ILE A 558 -21.80 12.23 30.51
CA ILE A 558 -21.69 13.68 30.43
C ILE A 558 -21.90 14.25 31.83
N ARG A 559 -20.85 14.80 32.43
CA ARG A 559 -20.92 15.52 33.71
C ARG A 559 -20.76 17.01 33.48
N ALA A 560 -21.74 17.81 33.87
CA ALA A 560 -21.65 19.27 33.83
C ALA A 560 -21.70 19.86 35.24
N THR A 561 -20.91 20.91 35.49
CA THR A 561 -20.87 21.61 36.78
C THR A 561 -21.21 23.09 36.61
N ARG A 562 -22.07 23.62 37.49
CA ARG A 562 -22.62 24.98 37.40
C ARG A 562 -23.15 25.29 36.00
N ALA A 563 -23.81 24.31 35.37
CA ALA A 563 -24.42 24.45 34.06
C ALA A 563 -25.52 25.51 34.13
N ARG A 564 -25.31 26.64 33.45
CA ARG A 564 -26.30 27.70 33.31
C ARG A 564 -27.11 27.39 32.07
N LEU A 565 -28.38 27.07 32.26
CA LEU A 565 -29.29 26.63 31.21
C LEU A 565 -30.62 27.37 31.33
N HIS A 566 -31.27 27.58 30.19
CA HIS A 566 -32.51 28.33 30.08
C HIS A 566 -33.56 27.41 29.46
N MET A 567 -34.55 27.00 30.26
CA MET A 567 -35.59 26.08 29.84
C MET A 567 -36.98 26.67 30.10
N ALA A 568 -37.84 26.73 29.08
CA ALA A 568 -39.19 27.31 29.20
C ALA A 568 -39.21 28.70 29.87
N GLU A 569 -38.30 29.61 29.46
CA GLU A 569 -38.02 30.94 30.05
C GLU A 569 -37.59 30.96 31.53
N LEU A 570 -37.42 29.80 32.18
CA LEU A 570 -36.75 29.71 33.48
C LEU A 570 -35.24 29.66 33.26
N ALA A 571 -34.54 30.70 33.71
CA ALA A 571 -33.09 30.66 33.87
C ALA A 571 -32.73 29.79 35.08
N MET A 572 -31.87 28.79 34.86
CA MET A 572 -31.50 27.79 35.84
C MET A 572 -29.98 27.60 35.96
N GLY A 573 -29.52 27.27 37.16
CA GLY A 573 -28.19 26.72 37.42
C GLY A 573 -28.31 25.32 38.01
N ALA A 574 -27.62 24.33 37.43
CA ALA A 574 -27.66 22.94 37.87
C ALA A 574 -26.29 22.25 37.72
N ASP A 575 -26.08 21.19 38.50
CA ASP A 575 -25.07 20.16 38.22
C ASP A 575 -25.75 18.95 37.59
N VAL A 576 -25.09 18.27 36.65
CA VAL A 576 -25.67 17.23 35.79
C VAL A 576 -24.74 16.03 35.71
N ASP A 577 -25.25 14.80 35.87
CA ASP A 577 -24.56 13.55 35.51
C ASP A 577 -25.51 12.70 34.65
N LEU A 578 -25.37 12.80 33.32
CA LEU A 578 -26.05 11.96 32.35
C LEU A 578 -25.16 10.74 32.05
N ARG A 579 -25.74 9.54 32.14
CA ARG A 579 -25.15 8.27 31.69
C ARG A 579 -26.08 7.71 30.64
N ALA A 580 -25.74 7.95 29.38
CA ALA A 580 -26.45 7.39 28.24
C ALA A 580 -25.88 6.00 27.91
N ARG A 581 -26.76 5.02 27.79
CA ARG A 581 -26.46 3.74 27.12
C ARG A 581 -26.89 3.90 25.67
N LEU A 582 -26.06 3.45 24.73
CA LEU A 582 -26.32 3.53 23.31
C LEU A 582 -26.43 2.12 22.72
N ALA A 583 -27.47 1.90 21.93
CA ALA A 583 -27.59 0.78 21.00
C ALA A 583 -28.33 1.27 19.76
N ARG A 584 -27.69 1.17 18.58
CA ARG A 584 -28.24 1.62 17.29
C ARG A 584 -29.54 0.89 16.94
N ASN A 585 -30.37 1.51 16.11
CA ASN A 585 -31.46 0.85 15.41
C ASN A 585 -31.01 0.45 14.00
N ASP A 586 -31.09 -0.84 13.66
CA ASP A 586 -30.54 -1.44 12.42
C ASP A 586 -31.00 -0.73 11.13
N ALA A 587 -32.19 -0.11 11.16
CA ALA A 587 -32.79 0.57 10.02
C ALA A 587 -32.31 2.02 9.80
N VAL A 588 -31.70 2.68 10.78
CA VAL A 588 -31.34 4.11 10.72
C VAL A 588 -30.04 4.36 11.49
N ALA A 589 -28.95 4.66 10.77
CA ALA A 589 -27.60 4.83 11.33
C ALA A 589 -27.46 5.90 12.45
N HIS A 590 -28.42 6.82 12.57
CA HIS A 590 -28.42 7.90 13.56
C HIS A 590 -29.46 7.71 14.67
N GLU A 591 -30.33 6.68 14.61
CA GLU A 591 -31.31 6.39 15.67
C GLU A 591 -30.72 5.42 16.70
N PHE A 592 -30.76 5.78 17.98
CA PHE A 592 -30.30 4.95 19.10
C PHE A 592 -31.40 4.75 20.13
N LYS A 593 -31.47 3.54 20.69
CA LYS A 593 -32.17 3.28 21.95
C LYS A 593 -31.30 3.78 23.11
N LEU A 594 -31.98 4.34 24.12
CA LEU A 594 -31.42 4.89 25.35
C LEU A 594 -31.85 4.11 26.60
N ASP A 595 -32.34 2.88 26.43
CA ASP A 595 -32.98 2.10 27.49
C ASP A 595 -31.99 1.79 28.63
N GLY A 596 -32.40 2.08 29.87
CA GLY A 596 -31.53 1.99 31.05
C GLY A 596 -30.55 3.16 31.21
N SER A 597 -30.68 4.24 30.43
CA SER A 597 -29.95 5.49 30.68
C SER A 597 -30.45 6.20 31.93
N THR A 598 -29.57 6.98 32.57
CA THR A 598 -29.90 7.76 33.78
C THR A 598 -29.41 9.20 33.69
N LEU A 599 -30.24 10.16 34.10
CA LEU A 599 -29.90 11.58 34.22
C LEU A 599 -30.14 12.03 35.67
N ASP A 600 -29.07 12.27 36.40
CA ASP A 600 -29.10 12.92 37.72
C ASP A 600 -28.93 14.44 37.55
N LEU A 601 -29.85 15.21 38.13
CA LEU A 601 -29.83 16.67 38.26
C LEU A 601 -29.68 17.05 39.73
N ALA A 602 -28.59 17.73 40.07
CA ALA A 602 -28.26 18.14 41.44
C ALA A 602 -28.10 19.66 41.55
N ASN A 603 -28.19 20.17 42.79
CA ASN A 603 -28.01 21.59 43.13
C ASN A 603 -28.87 22.56 42.29
N VAL A 604 -30.00 22.09 41.74
CA VAL A 604 -30.82 22.85 40.80
C VAL A 604 -31.36 24.10 41.50
N SER A 605 -31.17 25.22 40.83
CA SER A 605 -31.57 26.54 41.26
C SER A 605 -32.23 27.27 40.10
N TYR A 606 -33.32 27.98 40.38
CA TYR A 606 -34.07 28.75 39.38
C TYR A 606 -34.79 29.92 40.05
N THR A 607 -35.19 30.90 39.24
CA THR A 607 -35.96 32.06 39.70
C THR A 607 -37.30 32.09 38.98
N GLU A 608 -38.40 32.11 39.72
CA GLU A 608 -39.74 32.29 39.14
C GLU A 608 -39.92 33.73 38.62
N PRO A 609 -40.81 33.97 37.64
CA PRO A 609 -41.21 35.32 37.22
C PRO A 609 -41.86 36.20 38.31
N SER A 610 -42.01 35.71 39.54
CA SER A 610 -42.35 36.49 40.74
C SER A 610 -41.15 37.10 41.46
N GLY A 611 -39.91 36.73 41.08
CA GLY A 611 -38.68 37.06 41.79
C GLY A 611 -38.29 36.06 42.89
N ASP A 612 -39.13 35.05 43.17
CA ASP A 612 -38.85 34.01 44.16
C ASP A 612 -37.76 33.05 43.63
N SER A 613 -36.68 32.83 44.40
CA SER A 613 -35.55 31.97 44.00
C SER A 613 -35.57 30.64 44.76
N ILE A 614 -35.68 29.54 44.02
CA ILE A 614 -35.66 28.16 44.53
C ILE A 614 -34.26 27.58 44.34
N ARG A 615 -33.76 26.82 45.32
CA ARG A 615 -32.37 26.31 45.36
C ARG A 615 -32.29 24.91 45.98
N GLY A 616 -31.31 24.13 45.54
CA GLY A 616 -31.10 22.76 46.03
C GLY A 616 -32.26 21.82 45.68
N TRP A 617 -32.97 22.09 44.59
CA TRP A 617 -33.87 21.10 43.99
C TRP A 617 -33.04 20.02 43.28
N TRP A 618 -33.61 18.84 43.14
CA TRP A 618 -32.94 17.70 42.49
C TRP A 618 -33.96 16.81 41.81
N ALA A 619 -33.50 16.11 40.77
CA ALA A 619 -34.23 15.03 40.13
C ALA A 619 -33.28 13.91 39.68
N LYS A 620 -33.81 12.69 39.63
CA LYS A 620 -33.18 11.50 39.06
C LYS A 620 -34.14 10.91 38.05
N VAL A 621 -33.72 10.88 36.79
CA VAL A 621 -34.51 10.40 35.66
C VAL A 621 -33.92 9.08 35.19
N ALA A 622 -34.73 8.03 35.14
CA ALA A 622 -34.40 6.76 34.47
C ALA A 622 -35.24 6.64 33.19
N PHE A 623 -34.59 6.32 32.08
CA PHE A 623 -35.23 6.12 30.78
C PHE A 623 -35.50 4.62 30.57
N ASP A 624 -36.78 4.24 30.47
CA ASP A 624 -37.20 2.83 30.44
C ASP A 624 -37.38 2.26 29.03
N ASP A 625 -37.75 3.15 28.10
CA ASP A 625 -38.09 2.90 26.70
C ASP A 625 -37.93 4.25 26.01
N ALA A 626 -36.75 4.51 25.44
CA ALA A 626 -36.39 5.83 24.95
C ALA A 626 -35.48 5.78 23.72
N ARG A 627 -35.60 6.78 22.85
CA ARG A 627 -34.87 6.87 21.59
C ARG A 627 -34.38 8.28 21.32
N ILE A 628 -33.25 8.39 20.63
CA ILE A 628 -32.67 9.62 20.11
C ILE A 628 -32.35 9.45 18.63
N ASP A 629 -32.65 10.47 17.83
CA ASP A 629 -32.18 10.65 16.46
C ASP A 629 -31.05 11.70 16.49
N TRP A 630 -29.80 11.23 16.37
CA TRP A 630 -28.57 12.00 16.55
C TRP A 630 -28.26 12.87 15.32
N LYS A 631 -29.12 13.87 15.10
CA LYS A 631 -28.94 14.93 14.11
C LYS A 631 -28.87 16.31 14.81
N ARG A 632 -28.97 17.40 14.05
CA ARG A 632 -28.94 18.78 14.57
C ARG A 632 -30.14 19.59 14.08
N PRO A 633 -31.07 20.02 14.97
CA PRO A 633 -31.21 19.59 16.37
C PRO A 633 -31.58 18.10 16.46
N MET A 634 -31.24 17.43 17.56
CA MET A 634 -31.66 16.03 17.77
C MET A 634 -33.18 15.95 18.00
N ASP A 635 -33.79 14.82 17.67
CA ASP A 635 -35.14 14.47 18.17
C ASP A 635 -34.97 13.41 19.28
N VAL A 636 -35.77 13.48 20.35
CA VAL A 636 -35.73 12.52 21.48
C VAL A 636 -37.14 12.15 21.89
N SER A 637 -37.45 10.87 22.08
CA SER A 637 -38.77 10.45 22.57
C SER A 637 -38.71 9.21 23.45
N GLY A 638 -39.65 9.04 24.38
CA GLY A 638 -39.69 7.85 25.24
C GLY A 638 -40.54 7.97 26.49
N ARG A 639 -40.43 6.96 27.37
CA ARG A 639 -40.93 6.95 28.74
C ARG A 639 -39.80 7.14 29.74
N ALA A 640 -40.10 7.87 30.80
CA ALA A 640 -39.18 8.06 31.91
C ALA A 640 -39.88 7.91 33.28
N ARG A 641 -39.13 7.39 34.25
CA ARG A 641 -39.43 7.45 35.68
C ARG A 641 -38.56 8.54 36.30
N ILE A 642 -39.18 9.47 37.02
CA ILE A 642 -38.52 10.63 37.62
C ILE A 642 -38.77 10.61 39.12
N ALA A 643 -37.72 10.43 39.91
CA ALA A 643 -37.75 10.79 41.33
C ALA A 643 -37.28 12.24 41.46
N MET A 644 -38.01 13.09 42.18
CA MET A 644 -37.63 14.50 42.38
C MET A 644 -37.89 14.96 43.80
N ARG A 645 -37.17 16.00 44.24
CA ARG A 645 -37.26 16.56 45.60
C ARG A 645 -38.69 16.84 46.05
N ASP A 646 -39.47 17.46 45.16
CA ASP A 646 -40.87 17.84 45.30
C ASP A 646 -41.38 18.33 43.92
N VAL A 647 -42.69 18.51 43.77
CA VAL A 647 -43.32 18.92 42.48
C VAL A 647 -43.25 20.43 42.18
N SER A 648 -42.50 21.25 42.94
CA SER A 648 -42.51 22.72 42.76
C SER A 648 -42.16 23.17 41.35
N LEU A 649 -41.10 22.62 40.75
CA LEU A 649 -40.68 22.93 39.38
C LEU A 649 -41.73 22.54 38.33
N LEU A 650 -42.49 21.45 38.56
CA LEU A 650 -43.57 21.07 37.64
C LEU A 650 -44.75 22.05 37.75
N LEU A 651 -45.06 22.56 38.93
CA LEU A 651 -46.11 23.58 39.12
C LEU A 651 -45.72 24.94 38.54
N SER A 652 -44.45 25.36 38.66
CA SER A 652 -43.98 26.67 38.17
C SER A 652 -43.98 26.79 36.64
N LEU A 653 -43.94 25.67 35.91
CA LEU A 653 -44.10 25.63 34.44
C LEU A 653 -45.51 26.04 33.96
N TYR A 654 -46.55 25.91 34.80
CA TYR A 654 -47.94 26.26 34.45
C TYR A 654 -48.39 27.61 35.02
N SER A 655 -47.91 27.98 36.21
CA SER A 655 -48.28 29.23 36.88
C SER A 655 -47.30 29.54 38.02
N ARG A 656 -47.11 30.83 38.37
CA ARG A 656 -46.29 31.21 39.53
C ARG A 656 -46.91 30.63 40.81
N GLN A 657 -46.07 30.24 41.78
CA GLN A 657 -46.55 29.51 42.97
C GLN A 657 -47.61 30.30 43.77
N ARG A 658 -47.50 31.63 43.79
CA ARG A 658 -48.43 32.55 44.49
C ARG A 658 -49.84 32.63 43.90
N ASP A 659 -50.03 32.22 42.64
CA ASP A 659 -51.34 32.28 41.96
C ASP A 659 -52.22 31.03 42.24
N TYR A 660 -51.66 29.97 42.83
CA TYR A 660 -52.39 28.75 43.13
C TYR A 660 -53.20 28.85 44.44
N PRO A 661 -54.25 28.01 44.62
CA PRO A 661 -54.92 27.84 45.90
C PRO A 661 -53.94 27.49 47.02
N ARG A 662 -54.06 28.13 48.21
CA ARG A 662 -53.12 27.98 49.34
C ARG A 662 -52.85 26.52 49.74
N TRP A 663 -53.79 25.60 49.53
CA TRP A 663 -53.61 24.18 49.85
C TRP A 663 -52.56 23.48 48.99
N ILE A 664 -52.21 23.98 47.79
CA ILE A 664 -51.19 23.35 46.94
C ILE A 664 -49.79 23.40 47.57
N THR A 665 -49.56 24.32 48.51
CA THR A 665 -48.33 24.35 49.33
C THR A 665 -48.12 23.05 50.12
N ARG A 666 -49.21 22.32 50.46
CA ARG A 666 -49.14 21.00 51.12
C ARG A 666 -48.74 19.88 50.15
N VAL A 667 -49.11 19.99 48.87
CA VAL A 667 -48.67 19.07 47.80
C VAL A 667 -47.14 19.14 47.70
N VAL A 668 -46.59 20.35 47.53
CA VAL A 668 -45.13 20.59 47.52
C VAL A 668 -44.48 20.19 48.85
N GLY A 669 -45.07 20.60 49.98
CA GLY A 669 -44.58 20.29 51.32
C GLY A 669 -44.69 18.82 51.74
N SER A 670 -45.19 17.92 50.88
CA SER A 670 -45.21 16.48 51.16
C SER A 670 -43.89 15.77 50.83
N GLY A 671 -42.94 16.47 50.21
CA GLY A 671 -41.59 15.99 49.94
C GLY A 671 -41.46 15.21 48.64
N GLN A 672 -40.61 14.17 48.65
CA GLN A 672 -40.19 13.46 47.45
C GLN A 672 -41.37 12.97 46.61
N ALA A 673 -41.33 13.32 45.33
CA ALA A 673 -42.28 12.86 44.32
C ALA A 673 -41.66 11.73 43.48
N GLN A 674 -42.46 10.74 43.14
CA GLN A 674 -42.20 9.83 42.03
C GLN A 674 -43.18 10.17 40.91
N VAL A 675 -42.67 10.28 39.69
CA VAL A 675 -43.44 10.67 38.50
C VAL A 675 -43.15 9.69 37.38
N THR A 676 -44.17 9.21 36.69
CA THR A 676 -44.04 8.52 35.39
C THR A 676 -44.57 9.41 34.30
N GLY A 677 -44.08 9.27 33.06
CA GLY A 677 -44.65 9.99 31.91
C GLY A 677 -43.93 9.74 30.60
N ARG A 678 -44.45 10.36 29.54
CA ARG A 678 -43.92 10.30 28.18
C ARG A 678 -43.30 11.65 27.81
N LEU A 679 -42.12 11.60 27.22
CA LEU A 679 -41.39 12.75 26.68
C LEU A 679 -41.35 12.63 25.15
N ALA A 680 -41.55 13.74 24.46
CA ALA A 680 -41.13 13.87 23.06
C ALA A 680 -40.61 15.28 22.80
N TRP A 681 -39.42 15.35 22.24
CA TRP A 681 -38.80 16.54 21.69
C TRP A 681 -38.60 16.29 20.19
N LYS A 682 -39.15 17.19 19.38
CA LYS A 682 -38.96 17.19 17.93
C LYS A 682 -38.75 18.60 17.40
N GLY A 683 -37.59 18.88 16.82
CA GLY A 683 -37.22 20.23 16.37
C GLY A 683 -37.30 21.28 17.48
N ASP A 684 -38.18 22.29 17.31
CA ASP A 684 -38.43 23.37 18.28
C ASP A 684 -39.43 23.01 19.40
N THR A 685 -40.06 21.84 19.28
CA THR A 685 -41.22 21.46 20.07
C THR A 685 -40.84 20.47 21.16
N LEU A 686 -41.18 20.79 22.41
CA LEU A 686 -40.97 19.94 23.58
C LEU A 686 -42.34 19.59 24.20
N VAL A 687 -42.61 18.31 24.35
CA VAL A 687 -43.86 17.74 24.88
C VAL A 687 -43.57 16.82 26.04
N PHE A 688 -44.23 17.10 27.17
CA PHE A 688 -44.40 16.17 28.27
C PHE A 688 -45.87 15.74 28.28
N ASP A 689 -46.16 14.45 28.19
CA ASP A 689 -47.53 13.94 28.23
C ASP A 689 -47.65 12.78 29.22
N GLN A 690 -48.88 12.56 29.70
CA GLN A 690 -49.23 11.50 30.64
C GLN A 690 -48.36 11.53 31.92
N LEU A 691 -47.82 12.71 32.31
CA LEU A 691 -47.11 12.86 33.57
C LEU A 691 -48.09 12.55 34.70
N HIS A 692 -47.74 11.60 35.55
CA HIS A 692 -48.54 11.20 36.70
C HIS A 692 -47.64 11.02 37.92
N ALA A 693 -47.98 11.71 39.01
CA ALA A 693 -47.31 11.63 40.29
C ALA A 693 -48.33 11.34 41.39
N ASP A 694 -48.02 10.40 42.27
CA ASP A 694 -48.85 10.02 43.41
C ASP A 694 -47.94 9.61 44.59
N ASN A 695 -48.38 9.89 45.82
CA ASN A 695 -47.72 9.41 47.04
C ASN A 695 -48.72 9.03 48.15
N GLY A 696 -49.97 8.71 47.78
CA GLY A 696 -51.09 8.45 48.69
C GLY A 696 -51.64 9.68 49.42
N ARG A 697 -50.91 10.81 49.46
CA ARG A 697 -51.36 12.08 50.06
C ARG A 697 -51.87 13.06 49.01
N TYR A 698 -51.23 13.08 47.85
CA TYR A 698 -51.67 13.83 46.67
C TYR A 698 -51.70 12.95 45.43
N GLU A 699 -52.54 13.36 44.47
CA GLU A 699 -52.50 12.91 43.07
C GLU A 699 -52.24 14.14 42.20
N LEU A 700 -51.30 14.05 41.26
CA LEU A 700 -51.03 15.07 40.25
C LEU A 700 -50.96 14.42 38.87
N ARG A 701 -51.54 15.08 37.86
CA ARG A 701 -51.46 14.68 36.46
C ARG A 701 -51.17 15.90 35.58
N ALA A 702 -50.31 15.78 34.58
CA ALA A 702 -49.88 16.93 33.78
C ALA A 702 -49.62 16.57 32.30
N ARG A 703 -49.91 17.53 31.41
CA ARG A 703 -49.62 17.48 29.97
C ARG A 703 -49.19 18.88 29.50
N LEU A 704 -47.99 19.03 28.97
CA LEU A 704 -47.41 20.31 28.57
C LEU A 704 -46.76 20.22 27.19
N LYS A 705 -47.22 21.05 26.24
CA LYS A 705 -46.53 21.34 24.98
C LYS A 705 -45.93 22.74 25.03
N LEU A 706 -44.66 22.84 24.63
CA LEU A 706 -43.91 24.07 24.45
C LEU A 706 -43.44 24.14 22.99
N GLN A 707 -43.70 25.25 22.30
CA GLN A 707 -43.32 25.44 20.89
C GLN A 707 -43.09 26.93 20.60
N GLY A 708 -41.91 27.33 20.12
CA GLY A 708 -41.50 28.75 20.07
C GLY A 708 -41.71 29.50 21.40
N LYS A 709 -42.66 30.46 21.43
CA LYS A 709 -43.13 31.12 22.67
C LYS A 709 -44.49 30.61 23.18
N GLN A 710 -45.11 29.66 22.47
CA GLN A 710 -46.41 29.11 22.83
C GLN A 710 -46.26 28.03 23.90
N ARG A 711 -47.12 28.11 24.91
CA ARG A 711 -47.23 27.14 26.01
C ARG A 711 -48.66 26.69 26.12
N THR A 712 -48.92 25.41 25.94
CA THR A 712 -50.28 24.87 25.99
C THR A 712 -50.27 23.58 26.81
N GLY A 713 -51.20 23.45 27.75
CA GLY A 713 -51.20 22.31 28.63
C GLY A 713 -52.39 22.23 29.58
N SER A 714 -52.47 21.08 30.25
CA SER A 714 -53.44 20.81 31.30
C SER A 714 -52.74 20.18 32.51
N LEU A 715 -53.11 20.66 33.69
CA LEU A 715 -52.63 20.17 34.98
C LEU A 715 -53.85 19.80 35.82
N TYR A 716 -53.77 18.70 36.56
CA TYR A 716 -54.69 18.32 37.64
C TYR A 716 -53.88 18.09 38.91
N ALA A 717 -54.37 18.60 40.03
CA ALA A 717 -53.79 18.36 41.35
C ALA A 717 -54.91 18.11 42.36
N LYS A 718 -54.66 17.20 43.32
CA LYS A 718 -55.61 16.79 44.36
C LYS A 718 -54.87 16.60 45.69
N TRP A 719 -55.47 17.09 46.78
CA TRP A 719 -55.04 16.84 48.16
C TRP A 719 -56.24 16.44 49.01
N GLY A 720 -56.37 15.14 49.30
CA GLY A 720 -57.55 14.59 49.99
C GLY A 720 -58.85 14.86 49.21
N VAL A 721 -59.74 15.68 49.78
CA VAL A 721 -61.02 16.10 49.17
C VAL A 721 -60.93 17.36 48.30
N LEU A 722 -59.80 18.07 48.33
CA LEU A 722 -59.59 19.28 47.54
C LEU A 722 -58.97 18.90 46.20
N ASP A 723 -59.53 19.39 45.09
CA ASP A 723 -58.87 19.31 43.78
C ASP A 723 -58.93 20.64 43.02
N CYS A 724 -58.05 20.78 42.03
CA CYS A 724 -58.09 21.83 41.05
C CYS A 724 -57.46 21.34 39.75
N ALA A 725 -57.87 21.94 38.63
CA ALA A 725 -57.17 21.81 37.37
C ALA A 725 -56.76 23.19 36.85
N VAL A 726 -55.66 23.25 36.11
CA VAL A 726 -55.15 24.46 35.44
C VAL A 726 -55.09 24.19 33.95
N GLU A 727 -55.72 25.07 33.20
CA GLU A 727 -55.62 25.17 31.75
C GLU A 727 -54.58 26.23 31.42
N LEU A 728 -53.59 25.88 30.59
CA LEU A 728 -52.61 26.80 30.04
C LEU A 728 -52.82 26.89 28.52
N ARG A 729 -53.01 28.09 27.99
CA ARG A 729 -53.05 28.36 26.54
C ARG A 729 -52.29 29.63 26.23
N ASN A 730 -51.26 29.52 25.40
CA ASN A 730 -50.44 30.63 24.92
C ASN A 730 -49.93 31.53 26.07
N GLY A 731 -49.51 30.92 27.18
CA GLY A 731 -49.07 31.60 28.41
C GLY A 731 -50.20 32.14 29.32
N THR A 732 -51.45 32.19 28.85
CA THR A 732 -52.62 32.54 29.67
C THR A 732 -53.08 31.31 30.45
N ARG A 733 -53.29 31.46 31.76
CA ARG A 733 -53.75 30.38 32.64
C ARG A 733 -55.18 30.59 33.13
N LYS A 734 -55.94 29.51 33.27
CA LYS A 734 -57.32 29.49 33.80
C LYS A 734 -57.47 28.33 34.80
N PHE A 735 -58.01 28.63 35.97
CA PHE A 735 -58.28 27.64 37.01
C PHE A 735 -59.70 27.06 36.86
N HIS A 736 -59.80 25.75 37.02
CA HIS A 736 -61.06 24.99 37.08
C HIS A 736 -61.13 24.31 38.44
N LEU A 737 -62.07 24.73 39.30
CA LEU A 737 -62.22 24.30 40.70
C LEU A 737 -63.47 23.46 40.96
N VAL A 738 -64.24 23.14 39.91
CA VAL A 738 -65.51 22.41 39.99
C VAL A 738 -65.52 21.34 38.91
N ARG A 739 -65.74 20.08 39.29
CA ARG A 739 -65.59 18.90 38.41
C ARG A 739 -64.20 18.83 37.75
N SER A 740 -63.18 19.37 38.41
CA SER A 740 -61.82 19.62 37.90
C SER A 740 -61.20 18.39 37.24
N ARG A 741 -61.40 17.21 37.85
CA ARG A 741 -60.95 15.93 37.29
C ARG A 741 -61.61 15.59 35.94
N ARG A 742 -62.93 15.72 35.82
CA ARG A 742 -63.66 15.48 34.56
C ARG A 742 -63.22 16.46 33.46
N TRP A 743 -62.87 17.69 33.82
CA TRP A 743 -62.30 18.65 32.86
C TRP A 743 -60.92 18.19 32.34
N TYR A 744 -60.04 17.72 33.24
CA TYR A 744 -58.72 17.23 32.86
C TYR A 744 -58.78 15.95 32.00
N ASP A 745 -59.58 14.96 32.44
CA ASP A 745 -59.72 13.69 31.73
C ASP A 745 -60.36 13.86 30.33
N ALA A 746 -61.12 14.94 30.12
CA ALA A 746 -61.71 15.32 28.82
C ALA A 746 -60.76 16.09 27.88
N GLN A 747 -59.54 16.45 28.32
CA GLN A 747 -58.53 17.01 27.42
C GLN A 747 -57.93 15.91 26.51
N PRO A 748 -57.52 16.21 25.27
CA PRO A 748 -56.81 15.26 24.43
C PRO A 748 -55.42 14.93 24.99
N ALA A 749 -54.88 13.76 24.63
CA ALA A 749 -53.46 13.48 24.76
C ALA A 749 -52.65 14.40 23.83
N LEU A 750 -51.39 14.65 24.18
CA LEU A 750 -50.45 15.43 23.35
C LEU A 750 -49.54 14.52 22.51
N LEU A 751 -49.41 13.24 22.89
CA LEU A 751 -48.70 12.19 22.17
C LEU A 751 -49.64 11.01 21.87
N PRO A 752 -49.48 10.32 20.71
CA PRO A 752 -50.23 9.11 20.37
C PRO A 752 -49.80 7.92 21.25
#